data_AF-A0A3N5WIV7-F1
#
_entry.id   AF-A0A3N5WIV7-F1
#
_cell.length_a   1.000
_cell.length_b   1.000
_cell.length_c   1.000
_cell.angle_alpha   90.00
_cell.angle_beta   90.00
_cell.angle_gamma   90.00
#
_symmetry.space_group_name_H-M   'P 1'
#
loop_
_entity.id
_entity.type
_entity.pdbx_description
1 polymer ?
#
loop_
_entity_poly.entity_id
_entity_poly.type
_entity_poly.pdbx_seq_one_letter_code
_entity_poly.pdbx_strand_id
1 'polypeptide(L)'
;MSETPYPPDPKRFEVSRATLWFDRFMGWLIRSGGVAVILAVFGIFYFVGKEVLPLFRSAEVTPAGKITAAMAPAVLGVDEWGEMPYFYDGRDKVVFLNVADGTRREIEVPGLAGLKITAHAHDAVHHRIALGLDDGRVGSFLISYERKFSDDGKSSVEPTVTPEPWFTLQHGSGPVTAVSYGDSGAGRVIAARRGEGGSTTVSVLRLAMKRGLIGKGKLSLVEEADVSASLGAEPLLLRASQNGAMVLVACADGGVSYFMADAAGVSKRQTFRPFDGAPPRQMDFLFGGVSVVLTAADGRQSQWSLFRADKGGERLFGETKVFPPLGEGPVVFAASQRNRTFLTGAGRGLSIRHSTSGAVRWEGTLDIDPVTAVLDAKGEHFIAAAADGTARRYSIHDPHPEAGWRAFFGKVWYEGGAEPVYQWQSTGGSDDFEPKLSLIPLIFGSLKGTAYALLFSIPIALLAAVFSAAFLPHEIKRVVKPVMEIMSSLPSVVLGFLAGLWLAPILETRVPSVMMMTLLVPLAALGAGYAWCRLPIGFRNRFAYGSEWMIVVPFLALAGWIGWSLGPVIESVLFVYKDVATGKEIADFRLWWPQAAGISFEQRNSLVLGFMMGFAVIPVIFTIAEDALSNVPKSLTAAAAALGANRWQVVWTVMLPVASSGIFSALMIGFGRAVGETMIMVMATGNTPITEWNLFNGMRTLSANIAVELPEAPVGSTHYRTLFLGAVVLFAMTFVMNTIAELLRQRLRDRNKIV
;
A
#
# COMPACT_ATOMS: atom_id res chain seq x y z
N MET A 1 -59.15 22.16 -74.37
CA MET A 1 -57.67 22.07 -74.40
C MET A 1 -57.26 21.13 -73.28
N SER A 2 -56.67 20.00 -73.63
CA SER A 2 -56.21 18.95 -72.72
C SER A 2 -54.79 19.28 -72.22
N GLU A 3 -54.64 19.59 -70.94
CA GLU A 3 -53.32 19.56 -70.30
C GLU A 3 -53.14 18.18 -69.66
N THR A 4 -52.42 17.32 -70.38
CA THR A 4 -51.89 16.06 -69.82
C THR A 4 -50.85 16.38 -68.75
N PRO A 5 -50.94 15.84 -67.52
CA PRO A 5 -49.88 15.97 -66.54
C PRO A 5 -48.65 15.22 -67.02
N TYR A 6 -47.51 15.91 -67.12
CA TYR A 6 -46.22 15.28 -67.42
C TYR A 6 -45.94 14.18 -66.39
N PRO A 7 -45.53 12.96 -66.81
CA PRO A 7 -45.08 11.94 -65.87
C PRO A 7 -43.86 12.48 -65.11
N PRO A 8 -43.75 12.27 -63.78
CA PRO A 8 -42.61 12.74 -63.02
C PRO A 8 -41.33 12.13 -63.59
N ASP A 9 -40.34 12.98 -63.90
CA ASP A 9 -39.05 12.55 -64.45
C ASP A 9 -38.42 11.51 -63.50
N PRO A 10 -38.23 10.26 -63.94
CA PRO A 10 -37.67 9.19 -63.10
C PRO A 10 -36.26 9.52 -62.58
N LYS A 11 -35.53 10.43 -63.25
CA LYS A 11 -34.21 10.91 -62.82
C LYS A 11 -34.25 11.78 -61.57
N ARG A 12 -35.42 12.29 -61.16
CA ARG A 12 -35.57 13.10 -59.93
C ARG A 12 -35.33 12.28 -58.66
N PHE A 13 -35.42 10.95 -58.74
CA PHE A 13 -35.16 10.02 -57.64
C PHE A 13 -33.83 9.27 -57.77
N GLU A 14 -33.03 9.55 -58.80
CA GLU A 14 -31.69 8.98 -58.93
C GLU A 14 -30.72 9.70 -58.00
N VAL A 15 -30.33 9.02 -56.92
CA VAL A 15 -29.34 9.50 -55.95
C VAL A 15 -28.04 9.81 -56.70
N SER A 16 -27.50 11.02 -56.53
CA SER A 16 -26.30 11.44 -57.26
C SER A 16 -25.15 10.46 -57.02
N ARG A 17 -24.30 10.23 -58.04
CA ARG A 17 -23.11 9.36 -57.91
C ARG A 17 -22.18 9.82 -56.78
N ALA A 18 -22.11 11.14 -56.54
CA ALA A 18 -21.32 11.72 -55.46
C ALA A 18 -21.88 11.34 -54.08
N THR A 19 -23.21 11.37 -53.91
CA THR A 19 -23.88 10.96 -52.66
C THR A 19 -23.68 9.47 -52.38
N LEU A 20 -23.81 8.60 -53.40
CA LEU A 20 -23.55 7.15 -53.25
C LEU A 20 -22.09 6.84 -52.92
N TRP A 21 -21.15 7.58 -53.51
CA TRP A 21 -19.74 7.45 -53.17
C TRP A 21 -19.44 7.92 -51.75
N PHE A 22 -20.02 9.05 -51.33
CA PHE A 22 -19.88 9.59 -49.99
C PHE A 22 -20.49 8.66 -48.93
N ASP A 23 -21.68 8.10 -49.19
CA ASP A 23 -22.33 7.12 -48.31
C ASP A 23 -21.47 5.86 -48.13
N ARG A 24 -20.90 5.33 -49.23
CA ARG A 24 -19.96 4.20 -49.18
C ARG A 24 -18.69 4.52 -48.40
N PHE A 25 -18.12 5.71 -48.61
CA PHE A 25 -16.96 6.19 -47.88
C PHE A 25 -17.27 6.30 -46.37
N MET A 26 -18.39 6.93 -46.00
CA MET A 26 -18.82 7.05 -44.61
C MET A 26 -19.08 5.68 -43.98
N GLY A 27 -19.71 4.76 -44.70
CA GLY A 27 -19.91 3.38 -44.25
C GLY A 27 -18.59 2.65 -44.01
N TRP A 28 -17.59 2.84 -44.87
CA TRP A 28 -16.24 2.31 -44.66
C TRP A 28 -15.55 2.96 -43.45
N LEU A 29 -15.63 4.29 -43.32
CA LEU A 29 -15.03 5.05 -42.22
C LEU A 29 -15.61 4.65 -40.86
N ILE A 30 -16.92 4.47 -40.77
CA ILE A 30 -17.59 4.04 -39.53
C ILE A 30 -17.17 2.62 -39.16
N ARG A 31 -17.11 1.70 -40.15
CA ARG A 31 -16.68 0.31 -39.91
C ARG A 31 -15.20 0.23 -39.53
N SER A 32 -14.33 0.94 -40.24
CA SER A 32 -12.89 0.96 -39.95
C SER A 32 -12.61 1.62 -38.59
N GLY A 33 -13.31 2.71 -38.28
CA GLY A 33 -13.29 3.35 -36.97
C GLY A 33 -13.76 2.41 -35.86
N GLY A 34 -14.87 1.70 -36.06
CA GLY A 34 -15.38 0.71 -35.10
C GLY A 34 -14.38 -0.42 -34.83
N VAL A 35 -13.77 -0.99 -35.88
CA VAL A 35 -12.73 -2.01 -35.74
C VAL A 35 -11.49 -1.45 -35.05
N ALA A 36 -11.07 -0.23 -35.38
CA ALA A 36 -9.91 0.41 -34.75
C ALA A 36 -10.13 0.64 -33.25
N VAL A 37 -11.33 1.04 -32.83
CA VAL A 37 -11.69 1.18 -31.40
C VAL A 37 -11.61 -0.17 -30.70
N ILE A 38 -12.16 -1.24 -31.30
CA ILE A 38 -12.08 -2.58 -30.73
C ILE A 38 -10.62 -3.02 -30.57
N LEU A 39 -9.80 -2.85 -31.61
CA LEU A 39 -8.37 -3.18 -31.55
C LEU A 39 -7.64 -2.36 -30.49
N ALA A 40 -7.94 -1.07 -30.35
CA ALA A 40 -7.36 -0.21 -29.32
C ALA A 40 -7.73 -0.69 -27.91
N VAL A 41 -9.00 -1.05 -27.68
CA VAL A 41 -9.46 -1.57 -26.39
C VAL A 41 -8.78 -2.90 -26.05
N PHE A 42 -8.70 -3.84 -26.99
CA PHE A 42 -7.96 -5.08 -26.79
C PHE A 42 -6.46 -4.84 -26.58
N GLY A 43 -5.87 -3.87 -27.29
CA GLY A 43 -4.48 -3.44 -27.11
C GLY A 43 -4.21 -2.90 -25.71
N ILE A 44 -5.13 -2.09 -25.16
CA ILE A 44 -5.06 -1.61 -23.78
C ILE A 44 -5.14 -2.79 -22.80
N PHE A 45 -6.09 -3.72 -22.96
CA PHE A 45 -6.19 -4.88 -22.08
C PHE A 45 -4.94 -5.77 -22.15
N TYR A 46 -4.39 -5.98 -23.35
CA TYR A 46 -3.15 -6.71 -23.53
C TYR A 46 -1.98 -6.02 -22.82
N PHE A 47 -1.84 -4.70 -23.00
CA PHE A 47 -0.80 -3.91 -22.35
C PHE A 47 -0.91 -3.98 -20.83
N VAL A 48 -2.10 -3.73 -20.28
CA VAL A 48 -2.35 -3.79 -18.84
C VAL A 48 -2.10 -5.21 -18.30
N GLY A 49 -2.57 -6.24 -19.02
CA GLY A 49 -2.32 -7.63 -18.65
C GLY A 49 -0.82 -7.98 -18.65
N LYS A 50 -0.07 -7.52 -19.65
CA LYS A 50 1.38 -7.67 -19.73
C LYS A 50 2.08 -7.00 -18.56
N GLU A 51 1.61 -5.83 -18.12
CA GLU A 51 2.22 -5.14 -16.99
C GLU A 51 1.91 -5.80 -15.63
N VAL A 52 0.73 -6.39 -15.49
CA VAL A 52 0.24 -6.97 -14.22
C VAL A 52 0.67 -8.42 -14.00
N LEU A 53 0.66 -9.26 -15.05
CA LEU A 53 0.97 -10.69 -14.93
C LEU A 53 2.32 -11.02 -14.24
N PRO A 54 3.42 -10.27 -14.46
CA PRO A 54 4.69 -10.52 -13.79
C PRO A 54 4.62 -10.44 -12.26
N LEU A 55 3.70 -9.65 -11.68
CA LEU A 55 3.54 -9.50 -10.22
C LEU A 55 3.14 -10.81 -9.51
N PHE A 56 2.58 -11.76 -10.24
CA PHE A 56 2.09 -13.03 -9.68
C PHE A 56 2.96 -14.23 -10.07
N ARG A 57 4.06 -14.01 -10.79
CA ARG A 57 5.01 -15.08 -11.11
C ARG A 57 5.89 -15.37 -9.91
N SER A 58 6.23 -16.64 -9.74
CA SER A 58 7.24 -17.12 -8.78
C SER A 58 8.65 -16.85 -9.30
N ALA A 59 9.65 -16.98 -8.42
CA ALA A 59 11.05 -16.87 -8.80
C ALA A 59 11.47 -18.06 -9.68
N GLU A 60 12.25 -17.78 -10.72
CA GLU A 60 12.88 -18.81 -11.55
C GLU A 60 14.35 -18.93 -11.18
N VAL A 61 14.82 -20.16 -10.93
CA VAL A 61 16.22 -20.44 -10.57
C VAL A 61 16.83 -21.34 -11.63
N THR A 62 17.94 -20.90 -12.22
CA THR A 62 18.66 -21.66 -13.25
C THR A 62 20.13 -21.87 -12.86
N PRO A 63 20.73 -23.03 -13.16
CA PRO A 63 22.17 -23.24 -12.95
C PRO A 63 23.01 -22.30 -13.82
N ALA A 64 23.93 -21.55 -13.22
CA ALA A 64 24.73 -20.53 -13.90
C ALA A 64 26.23 -20.85 -14.01
N GLY A 65 26.68 -21.97 -13.43
CA GLY A 65 28.05 -22.45 -13.58
C GLY A 65 28.57 -23.24 -12.37
N LYS A 66 29.71 -23.90 -12.56
CA LYS A 66 30.45 -24.60 -11.49
C LYS A 66 31.67 -23.76 -11.10
N ILE A 67 31.90 -23.65 -9.81
CA ILE A 67 33.04 -22.96 -9.20
C ILE A 67 33.79 -24.00 -8.37
N THR A 68 35.06 -24.25 -8.67
CA THR A 68 35.87 -25.18 -7.87
C THR A 68 36.86 -24.36 -7.06
N ALA A 69 36.55 -24.15 -5.77
CA ALA A 69 37.44 -23.41 -4.88
C ALA A 69 38.64 -24.25 -4.42
N ALA A 70 38.52 -25.59 -4.48
CA ALA A 70 39.51 -26.54 -3.98
C ALA A 70 39.87 -26.32 -2.50
N MET A 71 38.95 -25.74 -1.74
CA MET A 71 39.00 -25.61 -0.28
C MET A 71 37.58 -25.61 0.30
N ALA A 72 37.40 -26.19 1.48
CA ALA A 72 36.13 -26.17 2.21
C ALA A 72 35.94 -24.78 2.86
N PRO A 73 34.93 -23.98 2.46
CA PRO A 73 34.75 -22.65 3.01
C PRO A 73 34.11 -22.69 4.39
N ALA A 74 34.74 -22.04 5.36
CA ALA A 74 34.13 -21.65 6.62
C ALA A 74 33.23 -20.42 6.43
N VAL A 75 33.71 -19.45 5.64
CA VAL A 75 32.93 -18.29 5.20
C VAL A 75 32.93 -18.22 3.68
N LEU A 76 31.74 -17.96 3.12
CA LEU A 76 31.52 -17.67 1.72
C LEU A 76 30.91 -16.26 1.62
N GLY A 77 31.52 -15.42 0.80
CA GLY A 77 30.99 -14.11 0.47
C GLY A 77 31.15 -13.78 -1.00
N VAL A 78 30.55 -12.69 -1.42
CA VAL A 78 30.57 -12.23 -2.81
C VAL A 78 30.52 -10.72 -2.87
N ASP A 79 31.03 -10.16 -3.96
CA ASP A 79 30.96 -8.75 -4.29
C ASP A 79 29.54 -8.31 -4.63
N GLU A 80 29.34 -6.99 -4.73
CA GLU A 80 28.04 -6.38 -5.05
C GLU A 80 27.50 -6.79 -6.44
N TRP A 81 28.35 -7.25 -7.36
CA TRP A 81 27.97 -7.63 -8.73
C TRP A 81 27.85 -9.13 -8.94
N GLY A 82 28.24 -9.96 -7.96
CA GLY A 82 28.23 -11.42 -8.12
C GLY A 82 29.34 -11.94 -9.04
N GLU A 83 30.38 -11.15 -9.34
CA GLU A 83 31.43 -11.47 -10.30
C GLU A 83 32.63 -12.19 -9.66
N MET A 84 32.92 -11.90 -8.39
CA MET A 84 34.12 -12.35 -7.69
C MET A 84 33.82 -12.82 -6.25
N PRO A 85 33.28 -14.04 -6.07
CA PRO A 85 33.15 -14.65 -4.76
C PRO A 85 34.49 -14.87 -4.07
N TYR A 86 34.45 -14.85 -2.74
CA TYR A 86 35.59 -15.19 -1.90
C TYR A 86 35.27 -16.34 -0.96
N PHE A 87 36.29 -17.16 -0.72
CA PHE A 87 36.26 -18.34 0.12
C PHE A 87 37.30 -18.15 1.21
N TYR A 88 36.88 -18.38 2.46
CA TYR A 88 37.75 -18.29 3.62
C TYR A 88 37.64 -19.56 4.45
N ASP A 89 38.76 -20.22 4.70
CA ASP A 89 38.86 -21.51 5.38
C ASP A 89 39.13 -21.38 6.90
N GLY A 90 39.22 -20.16 7.42
CA GLY A 90 39.56 -19.91 8.82
C GLY A 90 41.07 -19.90 9.10
N ARG A 91 41.92 -19.71 8.07
CA ARG A 91 43.37 -19.55 8.23
C ARG A 91 43.81 -18.11 7.93
N ASP A 92 44.98 -17.95 7.32
CA ASP A 92 45.66 -16.70 7.04
C ASP A 92 45.40 -16.16 5.62
N LYS A 93 44.69 -16.91 4.76
CA LYS A 93 44.46 -16.55 3.36
C LYS A 93 42.98 -16.49 3.01
N VAL A 94 42.63 -15.53 2.16
CA VAL A 94 41.31 -15.46 1.51
C VAL A 94 41.50 -15.74 0.02
N VAL A 95 40.70 -16.67 -0.52
CA VAL A 95 40.75 -17.06 -1.93
C VAL A 95 39.62 -16.38 -2.68
N PHE A 96 39.97 -15.54 -3.65
CA PHE A 96 39.06 -14.89 -4.56
C PHE A 96 39.03 -15.65 -5.88
N LEU A 97 37.83 -15.88 -6.42
CA LEU A 97 37.63 -16.55 -7.70
C LEU A 97 36.82 -15.64 -8.59
N ASN A 98 37.31 -15.34 -9.78
CA ASN A 98 36.53 -14.63 -10.79
C ASN A 98 35.64 -15.64 -11.54
N VAL A 99 34.34 -15.38 -11.59
CA VAL A 99 33.39 -16.30 -12.23
C VAL A 99 33.47 -16.26 -13.76
N ALA A 100 33.93 -15.16 -14.36
CA ALA A 100 33.96 -14.99 -15.81
C ALA A 100 35.10 -15.75 -16.48
N ASP A 101 36.30 -15.71 -15.90
CA ASP A 101 37.51 -16.32 -16.47
C ASP A 101 38.09 -17.47 -15.62
N GLY A 102 37.54 -17.71 -14.42
CA GLY A 102 38.00 -18.73 -13.50
C GLY A 102 39.33 -18.40 -12.81
N THR A 103 39.82 -17.16 -12.93
CA THR A 103 41.09 -16.76 -12.30
C THR A 103 41.00 -16.83 -10.78
N ARG A 104 42.03 -17.45 -10.17
CA ARG A 104 42.17 -17.59 -8.73
C ARG A 104 43.22 -16.61 -8.22
N ARG A 105 42.86 -15.84 -7.20
CA ARG A 105 43.76 -14.92 -6.51
C ARG A 105 43.71 -15.18 -5.01
N GLU A 106 44.87 -15.35 -4.40
CA GLU A 106 44.98 -15.53 -2.95
C GLU A 106 45.59 -14.27 -2.35
N ILE A 107 44.95 -13.77 -1.29
CA ILE A 107 45.44 -12.61 -0.54
C ILE A 107 45.65 -13.05 0.90
N GLU A 108 46.87 -12.88 1.38
CA GLU A 108 47.20 -13.07 2.79
C GLU A 108 46.58 -11.93 3.62
N VAL A 109 45.89 -12.29 4.70
CA VAL A 109 45.29 -11.32 5.61
C VAL A 109 46.40 -10.75 6.49
N PRO A 110 46.70 -9.44 6.41
CA PRO A 110 47.81 -8.89 7.16
C PRO A 110 47.58 -9.00 8.67
N GLY A 111 48.59 -9.48 9.40
CA GLY A 111 48.53 -9.62 10.87
C GLY A 111 47.86 -10.90 11.38
N LEU A 112 47.60 -11.87 10.49
CA LEU A 112 46.98 -13.16 10.82
C LEU A 112 47.94 -14.36 10.79
N ALA A 113 49.15 -14.16 10.27
CA ALA A 113 50.18 -15.19 10.22
C ALA A 113 50.54 -15.69 11.64
N GLY A 114 50.43 -17.00 11.86
CA GLY A 114 50.77 -17.65 13.13
C GLY A 114 49.70 -17.56 14.23
N LEU A 115 48.56 -16.91 13.99
CA LEU A 115 47.43 -16.87 14.93
C LEU A 115 46.50 -18.06 14.70
N LYS A 116 45.98 -18.66 15.78
CA LYS A 116 45.04 -19.78 15.70
C LYS A 116 43.61 -19.26 15.87
N ILE A 117 42.85 -19.32 14.79
CA ILE A 117 41.46 -18.88 14.76
C ILE A 117 40.56 -20.01 15.26
N THR A 118 39.65 -19.68 16.17
CA THR A 118 38.73 -20.63 16.80
C THR A 118 37.26 -20.31 16.50
N ALA A 119 36.94 -19.07 16.10
CA ALA A 119 35.60 -18.66 15.73
C ALA A 119 35.60 -17.64 14.59
N HIS A 120 34.55 -17.64 13.78
CA HIS A 120 34.35 -16.69 12.68
C HIS A 120 32.88 -16.30 12.56
N ALA A 121 32.62 -15.11 12.03
CA ALA A 121 31.31 -14.67 11.59
C ALA A 121 31.42 -13.74 10.39
N HIS A 122 30.44 -13.82 9.50
CA HIS A 122 30.39 -13.03 8.27
C HIS A 122 29.25 -12.03 8.36
N ASP A 123 29.58 -10.76 8.17
CA ASP A 123 28.63 -9.69 7.91
C ASP A 123 28.66 -9.35 6.43
N ALA A 124 27.67 -9.89 5.71
CA ALA A 124 27.57 -9.75 4.26
C ALA A 124 27.30 -8.31 3.82
N VAL A 125 26.58 -7.52 4.62
CA VAL A 125 26.17 -6.14 4.25
C VAL A 125 27.37 -5.19 4.25
N HIS A 126 28.28 -5.36 5.20
CA HIS A 126 29.47 -4.50 5.31
C HIS A 126 30.75 -5.18 4.81
N HIS A 127 30.63 -6.36 4.18
CA HIS A 127 31.72 -7.19 3.67
C HIS A 127 32.84 -7.43 4.71
N ARG A 128 32.45 -7.79 5.94
CA ARG A 128 33.35 -7.97 7.07
C ARG A 128 33.34 -9.38 7.59
N ILE A 129 34.52 -9.85 7.98
CA ILE A 129 34.68 -11.13 8.68
C ILE A 129 35.21 -10.83 10.07
N ALA A 130 34.41 -11.16 11.09
CA ALA A 130 34.83 -11.12 12.47
C ALA A 130 35.45 -12.45 12.88
N LEU A 131 36.49 -12.38 13.69
CA LEU A 131 37.30 -13.51 14.10
C LEU A 131 37.48 -13.53 15.61
N GLY A 132 37.53 -14.73 16.17
CA GLY A 132 37.95 -15.01 17.54
C GLY A 132 39.18 -15.91 17.56
N LEU A 133 40.13 -15.60 18.42
CA LEU A 133 41.38 -16.34 18.59
C LEU A 133 41.36 -17.25 19.82
N ASP A 134 42.30 -18.19 19.86
CA ASP A 134 42.53 -19.08 21.00
C ASP A 134 43.01 -18.36 22.26
N ASP A 135 43.70 -17.24 22.12
CA ASP A 135 44.18 -16.39 23.22
C ASP A 135 43.13 -15.42 23.80
N GLY A 136 41.89 -15.45 23.31
CA GLY A 136 40.80 -14.61 23.79
C GLY A 136 40.69 -13.24 23.12
N ARG A 137 41.48 -12.96 22.08
CA ARG A 137 41.30 -11.74 21.26
C ARG A 137 40.19 -11.90 20.23
N VAL A 138 39.50 -10.79 19.98
CA VAL A 138 38.51 -10.65 18.90
C VAL A 138 38.89 -9.50 17.98
N GLY A 139 38.56 -9.63 16.71
CA GLY A 139 38.85 -8.62 15.71
C GLY A 139 38.04 -8.85 14.46
N SER A 140 38.29 -8.03 13.44
CA SER A 140 37.68 -8.17 12.14
C SER A 140 38.64 -7.73 11.04
N PHE A 141 38.34 -8.15 9.82
CA PHE A 141 38.94 -7.56 8.64
C PHE A 141 37.87 -7.24 7.62
N LEU A 142 38.13 -6.20 6.83
CA LEU A 142 37.24 -5.71 5.78
C LEU A 142 37.72 -6.23 4.44
N ILE A 143 36.80 -6.76 3.65
CA ILE A 143 37.00 -7.06 2.23
C ILE A 143 36.37 -5.92 1.45
N SER A 144 37.14 -5.30 0.55
CA SER A 144 36.65 -4.22 -0.30
C SER A 144 36.97 -4.52 -1.76
N TYR A 145 36.05 -4.16 -2.64
CA TYR A 145 36.19 -4.35 -4.07
C TYR A 145 36.34 -3.00 -4.76
N GLU A 146 37.42 -2.82 -5.51
CA GLU A 146 37.62 -1.64 -6.36
C GLU A 146 37.45 -2.02 -7.82
N ARG A 147 36.61 -1.28 -8.55
CA ARG A 147 36.46 -1.46 -9.99
C ARG A 147 37.49 -0.59 -10.72
N LYS A 148 38.43 -1.23 -11.42
CA LYS A 148 39.40 -0.58 -12.30
C LYS A 148 38.95 -0.70 -13.75
N PHE A 149 39.10 0.37 -14.50
CA PHE A 149 38.84 0.37 -15.94
C PHE A 149 40.19 0.34 -16.66
N SER A 150 40.38 -0.66 -17.51
CA SER A 150 41.50 -0.71 -18.44
C SER A 150 41.29 0.33 -19.55
N ASP A 151 42.39 0.81 -20.15
CA ASP A 151 42.37 1.72 -21.32
C ASP A 151 41.55 1.17 -22.50
N ASP A 152 41.34 -0.15 -22.57
CA ASP A 152 40.49 -0.84 -23.56
C ASP A 152 38.97 -0.81 -23.22
N GLY A 153 38.57 -0.09 -22.16
CA GLY A 153 37.18 0.02 -21.72
C GLY A 153 36.63 -1.19 -20.96
N LYS A 154 37.44 -2.21 -20.69
CA LYS A 154 37.07 -3.37 -19.86
C LYS A 154 37.21 -3.05 -18.38
N SER A 155 36.16 -3.31 -17.60
CA SER A 155 36.20 -3.20 -16.14
C SER A 155 36.70 -4.51 -15.52
N SER A 156 37.69 -4.42 -14.62
CA SER A 156 38.09 -5.50 -13.72
C SER A 156 37.77 -5.13 -12.28
N VAL A 157 37.38 -6.12 -11.48
CA VAL A 157 37.17 -5.96 -10.03
C VAL A 157 38.42 -6.46 -9.32
N GLU A 158 39.05 -5.61 -8.51
CA GLU A 158 40.19 -5.99 -7.68
C GLU A 158 39.80 -6.01 -6.20
N PRO A 159 39.97 -7.15 -5.51
CA PRO A 159 39.70 -7.25 -4.09
C PRO A 159 40.90 -6.77 -3.27
N THR A 160 40.61 -6.12 -2.15
CA THR A 160 41.58 -5.69 -1.14
C THR A 160 41.12 -6.17 0.23
N VAL A 161 42.09 -6.54 1.08
CA VAL A 161 41.83 -6.99 2.44
C VAL A 161 42.49 -6.01 3.41
N THR A 162 41.67 -5.36 4.24
CA THR A 162 42.14 -4.38 5.23
C THR A 162 41.97 -4.95 6.64
N PRO A 163 43.07 -5.12 7.40
CA PRO A 163 42.97 -5.59 8.79
C PRO A 163 42.43 -4.49 9.70
N GLU A 164 41.76 -4.88 10.78
CA GLU A 164 41.32 -3.97 11.84
C GLU A 164 41.97 -4.31 13.20
N PRO A 165 41.91 -3.39 14.18
CA PRO A 165 42.53 -3.62 15.48
C PRO A 165 41.97 -4.84 16.20
N TRP A 166 42.85 -5.56 16.90
CA TRP A 166 42.47 -6.62 17.82
C TRP A 166 42.09 -6.05 19.19
N PHE A 167 41.08 -6.64 19.81
CA PHE A 167 40.63 -6.32 21.16
C PHE A 167 40.71 -7.57 22.03
N THR A 168 41.39 -7.48 23.18
CA THR A 168 41.46 -8.56 24.16
C THR A 168 40.24 -8.50 25.07
N LEU A 169 39.49 -9.59 25.15
CA LEU A 169 38.35 -9.73 26.05
C LEU A 169 38.81 -9.73 27.51
N GLN A 170 38.24 -8.85 28.33
CA GLN A 170 38.56 -8.75 29.76
C GLN A 170 37.83 -9.83 30.58
N HIS A 171 36.67 -10.28 30.12
CA HIS A 171 35.87 -11.29 30.81
C HIS A 171 36.08 -12.70 30.23
N GLY A 172 36.04 -13.70 31.12
CA GLY A 172 36.20 -15.11 30.79
C GLY A 172 37.64 -15.59 30.64
N SER A 173 37.80 -16.92 30.53
CA SER A 173 39.07 -17.59 30.26
C SER A 173 38.91 -18.57 29.08
N GLY A 174 40.01 -18.86 28.40
CA GLY A 174 40.06 -19.80 27.28
C GLY A 174 39.75 -19.22 25.90
N PRO A 175 39.58 -20.09 24.88
CA PRO A 175 39.44 -19.67 23.49
C PRO A 175 38.07 -19.05 23.19
N VAL A 176 38.03 -18.18 22.17
CA VAL A 176 36.76 -17.65 21.64
C VAL A 176 36.09 -18.73 20.80
N THR A 177 34.92 -19.22 21.22
CA THR A 177 34.22 -20.33 20.55
C THR A 177 33.09 -19.88 19.63
N ALA A 178 32.65 -18.63 19.73
CA ALA A 178 31.70 -18.01 18.80
C ALA A 178 31.88 -16.49 18.81
N VAL A 179 31.67 -15.86 17.65
CA VAL A 179 31.75 -14.40 17.48
C VAL A 179 30.60 -13.95 16.57
N SER A 180 30.19 -12.69 16.69
CA SER A 180 29.24 -12.04 15.78
C SER A 180 29.51 -10.55 15.74
N TYR A 181 29.14 -9.90 14.64
CA TYR A 181 29.49 -8.52 14.33
C TYR A 181 28.30 -7.75 13.76
N GLY A 182 28.19 -6.47 14.11
CA GLY A 182 27.25 -5.52 13.54
C GLY A 182 27.83 -4.11 13.46
N ASP A 183 27.42 -3.32 12.47
CA ASP A 183 27.92 -1.95 12.23
C ASP A 183 26.75 -0.97 12.03
N SER A 184 26.66 0.03 12.90
CA SER A 184 25.64 1.09 12.81
C SER A 184 26.13 2.31 12.01
N GLY A 185 27.35 2.27 11.47
CA GLY A 185 28.08 3.40 10.89
C GLY A 185 28.67 4.35 11.95
N ALA A 186 27.89 4.66 13.00
CA ALA A 186 28.31 5.51 14.13
C ALA A 186 29.06 4.72 15.23
N GLY A 187 28.73 3.45 15.41
CA GLY A 187 29.36 2.52 16.34
C GLY A 187 29.24 1.09 15.84
N ARG A 188 30.05 0.20 16.40
CA ARG A 188 30.08 -1.23 16.05
C ARG A 188 29.86 -2.06 17.29
N VAL A 189 29.29 -3.25 17.10
CA VAL A 189 29.09 -4.21 18.17
C VAL A 189 29.72 -5.53 17.78
N ILE A 190 30.54 -6.07 18.68
CA ILE A 190 31.09 -7.43 18.58
C ILE A 190 30.58 -8.22 19.78
N ALA A 191 29.86 -9.30 19.53
CA ALA A 191 29.46 -10.25 20.56
C ALA A 191 30.36 -11.49 20.46
N ALA A 192 30.93 -11.93 21.57
CA ALA A 192 31.84 -13.07 21.59
C ALA A 192 31.58 -13.97 22.79
N ARG A 193 31.64 -15.29 22.57
CA ARG A 193 31.58 -16.30 23.61
C ARG A 193 32.95 -16.92 23.80
N ARG A 194 33.43 -16.95 25.04
CA ARG A 194 34.61 -17.71 25.47
C ARG A 194 34.17 -18.91 26.29
N GLY A 195 34.96 -19.96 26.27
CA GLY A 195 34.77 -21.05 27.21
C GLY A 195 35.87 -22.08 27.21
N GLU A 196 36.17 -22.61 28.39
CA GLU A 196 37.14 -23.64 28.66
C GLU A 196 36.71 -24.42 29.91
N GLY A 197 36.73 -25.75 29.85
CA GLY A 197 36.40 -26.60 31.02
C GLY A 197 34.97 -26.48 31.56
N GLY A 198 33.99 -26.07 30.75
CA GLY A 198 32.57 -26.00 31.13
C GLY A 198 32.09 -24.65 31.67
N SER A 199 32.98 -23.67 31.85
CA SER A 199 32.60 -22.27 32.10
C SER A 199 32.47 -21.53 30.75
N THR A 200 31.31 -20.94 30.48
CA THR A 200 31.06 -20.14 29.26
C THR A 200 30.75 -18.70 29.63
N THR A 201 31.46 -17.75 29.02
CA THR A 201 31.19 -16.31 29.18
C THR A 201 30.86 -15.68 27.83
N VAL A 202 29.94 -14.72 27.82
CA VAL A 202 29.53 -13.93 26.65
C VAL A 202 29.80 -12.47 26.93
N SER A 203 30.74 -11.90 26.18
CA SER A 203 31.07 -10.47 26.20
C SER A 203 30.44 -9.76 25.00
N VAL A 204 29.86 -8.59 25.23
CA VAL A 204 29.39 -7.68 24.19
C VAL A 204 30.26 -6.42 24.21
N LEU A 205 30.97 -6.17 23.11
CA LEU A 205 31.90 -5.07 22.95
C LEU A 205 31.24 -4.00 22.11
N ARG A 206 31.16 -2.78 22.66
CA ARG A 206 30.73 -1.60 21.93
C ARG A 206 31.94 -0.79 21.51
N LEU A 207 32.11 -0.63 20.20
CA LEU A 207 33.24 0.07 19.61
C LEU A 207 32.73 1.37 18.97
N ALA A 208 33.53 2.42 19.01
CA ALA A 208 33.24 3.68 18.33
C ALA A 208 34.45 4.12 17.50
N MET A 209 34.17 4.78 16.38
CA MET A 209 35.20 5.48 15.61
C MET A 209 35.49 6.83 16.26
N LYS A 210 36.68 6.97 16.86
CA LYS A 210 37.18 8.29 17.27
C LYS A 210 37.74 9.01 16.04
N ARG A 211 37.05 10.05 15.56
CA ARG A 211 37.55 10.95 14.51
C ARG A 211 38.50 11.98 15.13
N GLY A 212 39.77 11.99 14.70
CA GLY A 212 40.70 13.09 14.99
C GLY A 212 40.46 14.29 14.06
N LEU A 213 41.01 15.47 14.39
CA LEU A 213 40.90 16.67 13.55
C LEU A 213 41.55 16.50 12.16
N ILE A 214 42.52 15.60 12.01
CA ILE A 214 43.19 15.27 10.74
C ILE A 214 43.48 13.75 10.76
N GLY A 215 42.87 12.98 9.84
CA GLY A 215 43.15 11.54 9.65
C GLY A 215 41.91 10.63 9.60
N LYS A 216 42.12 9.35 9.20
CA LYS A 216 41.09 8.30 9.24
C LYS A 216 40.75 7.98 10.71
N GLY A 217 39.47 7.87 11.05
CA GLY A 217 39.02 7.59 12.42
C GLY A 217 39.56 6.25 12.93
N LYS A 218 40.03 6.21 14.18
CA LYS A 218 40.55 4.99 14.81
C LYS A 218 39.41 4.28 15.57
N LEU A 219 39.26 2.98 15.33
CA LEU A 219 38.32 2.16 16.07
C LEU A 219 38.83 1.97 17.51
N SER A 220 38.00 2.29 18.50
CA SER A 220 38.34 2.15 19.92
C SER A 220 37.22 1.48 20.69
N LEU A 221 37.60 0.65 21.67
CA LEU A 221 36.67 0.06 22.63
C LEU A 221 36.08 1.18 23.49
N VAL A 222 34.75 1.25 23.54
CA VAL A 222 34.02 2.15 24.43
C VAL A 222 33.67 1.41 25.72
N GLU A 223 33.19 0.18 25.59
CA GLU A 223 32.66 -0.61 26.69
C GLU A 223 32.72 -2.10 26.34
N GLU A 224 33.04 -2.94 27.31
CA GLU A 224 32.84 -4.39 27.27
C GLU A 224 31.85 -4.74 28.39
N ALA A 225 30.73 -5.39 28.04
CA ALA A 225 29.72 -5.84 28.99
C ALA A 225 29.66 -7.37 29.02
N ASP A 226 29.79 -7.96 30.20
CA ASP A 226 29.54 -9.38 30.43
C ASP A 226 28.03 -9.62 30.61
N VAL A 227 27.42 -10.34 29.67
CA VAL A 227 25.99 -10.66 29.71
C VAL A 227 25.69 -12.06 30.25
N SER A 228 26.72 -12.84 30.59
CA SER A 228 26.61 -14.27 30.95
C SER A 228 25.66 -14.52 32.11
N ALA A 229 25.76 -13.72 33.18
CA ALA A 229 24.91 -13.87 34.37
C ALA A 229 23.42 -13.61 34.09
N SER A 230 23.10 -12.90 33.01
CA SER A 230 21.72 -12.62 32.59
C SER A 230 21.14 -13.70 31.67
N LEU A 231 21.96 -14.66 31.23
CA LEU A 231 21.56 -15.82 30.45
C LEU A 231 21.15 -16.94 31.41
N GLY A 232 19.92 -17.46 31.26
CA GLY A 232 19.39 -18.50 32.15
C GLY A 232 19.89 -19.92 31.83
N ALA A 233 20.61 -20.09 30.73
CA ALA A 233 21.11 -21.38 30.24
C ALA A 233 22.33 -21.18 29.33
N GLU A 234 22.99 -22.28 28.96
CA GLU A 234 24.20 -22.26 28.13
C GLU A 234 23.93 -21.59 26.76
N PRO A 235 24.69 -20.56 26.38
CA PRO A 235 24.55 -19.89 25.09
C PRO A 235 25.02 -20.78 23.94
N LEU A 236 24.19 -20.96 22.91
CA LEU A 236 24.47 -21.75 21.70
C LEU A 236 24.81 -20.87 20.49
N LEU A 237 23.97 -19.87 20.19
CA LEU A 237 24.11 -19.00 19.01
C LEU A 237 24.18 -17.53 19.44
N LEU A 238 24.97 -16.75 18.70
CA LEU A 238 25.15 -15.31 18.92
C LEU A 238 24.95 -14.60 17.58
N ARG A 239 24.11 -13.56 17.59
CA ARG A 239 23.94 -12.65 16.44
C ARG A 239 23.86 -11.21 16.87
N ALA A 240 24.81 -10.40 16.43
CA ALA A 240 24.66 -8.96 16.41
C ALA A 240 23.82 -8.56 15.17
N SER A 241 22.94 -7.58 15.33
CA SER A 241 22.20 -7.00 14.21
C SER A 241 23.13 -6.27 13.27
N GLN A 242 22.81 -6.30 11.98
CA GLN A 242 23.54 -5.56 10.95
C GLN A 242 23.66 -4.07 11.30
N ASN A 243 22.63 -3.44 11.86
CA ASN A 243 22.64 -2.02 12.27
C ASN A 243 23.40 -1.73 13.57
N GLY A 244 24.11 -2.70 14.15
CA GLY A 244 24.96 -2.53 15.34
C GLY A 244 24.22 -2.08 16.62
N ALA A 245 22.89 -2.18 16.70
CA ALA A 245 22.12 -1.70 17.84
C ALA A 245 21.66 -2.81 18.81
N MET A 246 21.76 -4.08 18.42
CA MET A 246 21.28 -5.20 19.21
C MET A 246 22.10 -6.48 19.07
N VAL A 247 22.01 -7.32 20.10
CA VAL A 247 22.58 -8.67 20.14
C VAL A 247 21.52 -9.65 20.60
N LEU A 248 21.35 -10.75 19.86
CA LEU A 248 20.54 -11.89 20.22
C LEU A 248 21.45 -13.05 20.64
N VAL A 249 21.11 -13.67 21.76
CA VAL A 249 21.78 -14.86 22.29
C VAL A 249 20.75 -15.97 22.44
N ALA A 250 20.89 -17.03 21.66
CA ALA A 250 20.04 -18.22 21.81
C ALA A 250 20.72 -19.23 22.75
N CYS A 251 19.95 -19.78 23.69
CA CYS A 251 20.42 -20.68 24.73
C CYS A 251 19.90 -22.12 24.53
N ALA A 252 20.54 -23.07 25.22
CA ALA A 252 20.22 -24.49 25.16
C ALA A 252 18.82 -24.86 25.67
N ASP A 253 18.21 -24.01 26.51
CA ASP A 253 16.82 -24.15 27.00
C ASP A 253 15.76 -23.67 25.98
N GLY A 254 16.19 -23.30 24.77
CA GLY A 254 15.31 -22.73 23.74
C GLY A 254 14.98 -21.25 23.92
N GLY A 255 15.50 -20.59 24.95
CA GLY A 255 15.34 -19.15 25.15
C GLY A 255 16.25 -18.34 24.23
N VAL A 256 15.71 -17.27 23.63
CA VAL A 256 16.47 -16.25 22.91
C VAL A 256 16.41 -14.96 23.69
N SER A 257 17.56 -14.48 24.16
CA SER A 257 17.69 -13.24 24.92
C SER A 257 18.11 -12.09 24.01
N TYR A 258 17.34 -11.00 24.05
CA TYR A 258 17.57 -9.77 23.32
C TYR A 258 18.25 -8.73 24.21
N PHE A 259 19.41 -8.25 23.77
CA PHE A 259 20.17 -7.16 24.36
C PHE A 259 20.20 -5.96 23.42
N MET A 260 19.89 -4.78 23.96
CA MET A 260 20.07 -3.51 23.26
C MET A 260 21.45 -2.95 23.61
N ALA A 261 22.20 -2.55 22.59
CA ALA A 261 23.52 -1.94 22.72
C ALA A 261 23.43 -0.50 22.20
N ASP A 262 23.27 0.46 23.11
CA ASP A 262 23.11 1.87 22.78
C ASP A 262 24.15 2.74 23.50
N ALA A 263 23.94 4.06 23.54
CA ALA A 263 24.84 4.97 24.22
C ALA A 263 24.84 4.82 25.76
N ALA A 264 23.75 4.29 26.34
CA ALA A 264 23.60 4.06 27.78
C ALA A 264 24.24 2.74 28.25
N GLY A 265 24.54 1.84 27.31
CA GLY A 265 25.29 0.61 27.56
C GLY A 265 24.61 -0.61 26.94
N VAL A 266 24.98 -1.80 27.42
CA VAL A 266 24.35 -3.07 27.02
C VAL A 266 23.31 -3.49 28.06
N SER A 267 22.04 -3.55 27.66
CA SER A 267 20.93 -3.90 28.56
C SER A 267 20.06 -5.01 27.99
N LYS A 268 19.67 -5.97 28.82
CA LYS A 268 18.73 -7.04 28.45
C LYS A 268 17.31 -6.47 28.41
N ARG A 269 16.60 -6.66 27.29
CA ARG A 269 15.24 -6.16 27.07
C ARG A 269 14.19 -7.26 27.14
N GLN A 270 14.50 -8.45 26.63
CA GLN A 270 13.54 -9.54 26.54
C GLN A 270 14.23 -10.90 26.53
N THR A 271 13.52 -11.93 27.00
CA THR A 271 13.78 -13.31 26.61
C THR A 271 12.49 -13.91 26.05
N PHE A 272 12.55 -14.51 24.88
CA PHE A 272 11.42 -15.18 24.22
C PHE A 272 11.79 -16.62 23.82
N ARG A 273 10.79 -17.48 23.61
CA ARG A 273 10.99 -18.90 23.26
C ARG A 273 10.30 -19.22 21.94
N PRO A 274 11.04 -19.37 20.83
CA PRO A 274 10.46 -19.56 19.49
C PRO A 274 9.83 -20.94 19.24
N PHE A 275 10.30 -21.99 19.92
CA PHE A 275 9.98 -23.39 19.58
C PHE A 275 9.62 -24.25 20.80
N ASP A 276 8.84 -23.70 21.73
CA ASP A 276 8.35 -24.43 22.90
C ASP A 276 9.46 -25.05 23.78
N GLY A 277 10.63 -24.40 23.82
CA GLY A 277 11.80 -24.86 24.58
C GLY A 277 12.82 -25.65 23.76
N ALA A 278 12.57 -25.93 22.48
CA ALA A 278 13.60 -26.47 21.60
C ALA A 278 14.60 -25.37 21.18
N PRO A 279 15.92 -25.63 21.24
CA PRO A 279 16.93 -24.66 20.83
C PRO A 279 16.92 -24.42 19.32
N PRO A 280 17.03 -23.15 18.85
CA PRO A 280 17.21 -22.86 17.43
C PRO A 280 18.56 -23.38 16.95
N ARG A 281 18.58 -23.97 15.76
CA ARG A 281 19.79 -24.43 15.06
C ARG A 281 20.40 -23.33 14.19
N GLN A 282 19.56 -22.42 13.71
CA GLN A 282 19.95 -21.27 12.91
C GLN A 282 19.16 -20.05 13.37
N MET A 283 19.83 -18.89 13.38
CA MET A 283 19.28 -17.60 13.78
C MET A 283 20.06 -16.54 13.00
N ASP A 284 19.41 -15.78 12.12
CA ASP A 284 20.07 -14.72 11.34
C ASP A 284 19.11 -13.56 11.06
N PHE A 285 19.67 -12.35 11.04
CA PHE A 285 18.93 -11.14 10.74
C PHE A 285 18.68 -11.00 9.24
N LEU A 286 17.54 -10.40 8.91
CA LEU A 286 17.23 -9.92 7.57
C LEU A 286 17.71 -8.48 7.40
N PHE A 287 17.69 -8.01 6.14
CA PHE A 287 17.93 -6.63 5.79
C PHE A 287 17.12 -5.65 6.66
N GLY A 288 17.76 -4.58 7.13
CA GLY A 288 17.22 -3.62 8.11
C GLY A 288 17.54 -3.98 9.58
N GLY A 289 17.88 -5.23 9.87
CA GLY A 289 18.38 -5.65 11.19
C GLY A 289 17.35 -5.60 12.32
N VAL A 290 16.05 -5.60 11.99
CA VAL A 290 14.94 -5.57 12.97
C VAL A 290 14.05 -6.82 12.94
N SER A 291 14.30 -7.71 11.98
CA SER A 291 13.64 -9.01 11.83
C SER A 291 14.68 -10.12 11.83
N VAL A 292 14.42 -11.19 12.58
CA VAL A 292 15.27 -12.38 12.66
C VAL A 292 14.48 -13.60 12.21
N VAL A 293 15.10 -14.45 11.41
CA VAL A 293 14.55 -15.77 11.04
C VAL A 293 15.25 -16.82 11.89
N LEU A 294 14.45 -17.66 12.55
CA LEU A 294 14.93 -18.76 13.36
C LEU A 294 14.45 -20.07 12.76
N THR A 295 15.33 -21.08 12.80
CA THR A 295 15.01 -22.44 12.35
C THR A 295 15.37 -23.43 13.45
N ALA A 296 14.42 -24.26 13.85
CA ALA A 296 14.58 -25.32 14.83
C ALA A 296 15.28 -26.56 14.24
N ALA A 297 15.69 -27.48 15.11
CA ALA A 297 16.27 -28.76 14.69
C ALA A 297 15.28 -29.68 13.96
N ASP A 298 13.97 -29.54 14.24
CA ASP A 298 12.88 -30.27 13.60
C ASP A 298 12.43 -29.64 12.25
N GLY A 299 13.11 -28.59 11.79
CA GLY A 299 12.80 -27.89 10.56
C GLY A 299 11.73 -26.79 10.69
N ARG A 300 11.08 -26.60 11.85
CA ARG A 300 10.16 -25.47 12.05
C ARG A 300 10.90 -24.15 11.87
N GLN A 301 10.31 -23.23 11.11
CA GLN A 301 10.90 -21.92 10.83
C GLN A 301 9.91 -20.80 11.15
N SER A 302 10.35 -19.85 11.98
CA SER A 302 9.56 -18.68 12.38
C SER A 302 10.38 -17.39 12.22
N GLN A 303 9.68 -16.30 11.96
CA GLN A 303 10.24 -14.95 11.93
C GLN A 303 9.74 -14.18 13.14
N TRP A 304 10.69 -13.56 13.82
CA TRP A 304 10.45 -12.66 14.93
C TRP A 304 10.89 -11.27 14.53
N SER A 305 10.01 -10.29 14.68
CA SER A 305 10.30 -8.90 14.33
C SER A 305 10.04 -7.99 15.51
N LEU A 306 10.80 -6.90 15.60
CA LEU A 306 10.57 -5.85 16.57
C LEU A 306 9.26 -5.11 16.25
N PHE A 307 8.34 -5.09 17.21
CA PHE A 307 7.15 -4.24 17.17
C PHE A 307 6.85 -3.61 18.53
N ARG A 308 5.98 -2.60 18.52
CA ARG A 308 5.44 -2.01 19.75
C ARG A 308 4.07 -2.62 20.00
N ALA A 309 3.93 -3.39 21.08
CA ALA A 309 2.63 -3.97 21.45
C ALA A 309 1.60 -2.87 21.76
N ASP A 310 2.02 -1.82 22.47
CA ASP A 310 1.20 -0.66 22.82
C ASP A 310 1.72 0.64 22.19
N LYS A 311 0.83 1.59 21.92
CA LYS A 311 1.18 2.95 21.44
C LYS A 311 1.94 3.72 22.52
N GLY A 312 3.26 3.54 22.56
CA GLY A 312 4.17 4.15 23.54
C GLY A 312 5.04 3.15 24.29
N GLY A 313 4.80 1.84 24.12
CA GLY A 313 5.61 0.78 24.73
C GLY A 313 7.00 0.63 24.10
N GLU A 314 7.87 -0.10 24.79
CA GLU A 314 9.16 -0.50 24.26
C GLU A 314 8.99 -1.40 23.02
N ARG A 315 9.97 -1.36 22.12
CA ARG A 315 10.00 -2.26 20.96
C ARG A 315 10.53 -3.60 21.43
N LEU A 316 9.71 -4.65 21.30
CA LEU A 316 10.05 -6.01 21.69
C LEU A 316 9.87 -6.94 20.50
N PHE A 317 10.56 -8.08 20.52
CA PHE A 317 10.37 -9.13 19.52
C PHE A 317 9.07 -9.87 19.80
N GLY A 318 8.29 -10.10 18.75
CA GLY A 318 7.25 -11.12 18.78
C GLY A 318 7.19 -11.86 17.45
N GLU A 319 6.54 -13.02 17.48
CA GLU A 319 6.38 -13.88 16.32
C GLU A 319 5.45 -13.22 15.30
N THR A 320 6.01 -12.80 14.17
CA THR A 320 5.24 -12.11 13.13
C THR A 320 4.84 -13.05 11.99
N LYS A 321 5.66 -14.08 11.70
CA LYS A 321 5.41 -15.03 10.61
C LYS A 321 5.90 -16.42 10.97
N VAL A 322 5.17 -17.42 10.48
CA VAL A 322 5.56 -18.83 10.50
C VAL A 322 5.65 -19.28 9.05
N PHE A 323 6.75 -19.93 8.69
CA PHE A 323 6.97 -20.44 7.34
C PHE A 323 6.79 -21.96 7.28
N PRO A 324 6.56 -22.53 6.09
CA PRO A 324 6.53 -23.98 5.92
C PRO A 324 7.83 -24.61 6.45
N PRO A 325 7.75 -25.72 7.19
CA PRO A 325 8.92 -26.36 7.78
C PRO A 325 9.88 -26.84 6.69
N LEU A 326 11.17 -26.82 7.02
CA LEU A 326 12.23 -27.37 6.19
C LEU A 326 12.39 -28.88 6.45
N GLY A 327 13.09 -29.58 5.55
CA GLY A 327 13.47 -30.97 5.78
C GLY A 327 14.48 -31.14 6.91
N GLU A 328 14.84 -32.39 7.20
CA GLU A 328 15.90 -32.69 8.16
C GLU A 328 17.29 -32.48 7.54
N GLY A 329 18.20 -31.82 8.28
CA GLY A 329 19.58 -31.64 7.84
C GLY A 329 20.26 -30.38 8.39
N PRO A 330 21.51 -30.12 7.97
CA PRO A 330 22.17 -28.83 8.21
C PRO A 330 21.38 -27.71 7.55
N VAL A 331 21.10 -26.65 8.31
CA VAL A 331 20.37 -25.48 7.80
C VAL A 331 21.35 -24.56 7.09
N VAL A 332 21.05 -24.26 5.83
CA VAL A 332 21.73 -23.23 5.06
C VAL A 332 20.87 -21.98 5.06
N PHE A 333 21.49 -20.82 5.28
CA PHE A 333 20.80 -19.54 5.28
C PHE A 333 21.67 -18.45 4.63
N ALA A 334 21.05 -17.64 3.78
CA ALA A 334 21.63 -16.41 3.26
C ALA A 334 20.54 -15.36 3.12
N ALA A 335 20.79 -14.12 3.55
CA ALA A 335 19.87 -13.00 3.38
C ALA A 335 20.34 -12.07 2.25
N SER A 336 19.40 -11.48 1.52
CA SER A 336 19.69 -10.39 0.59
C SER A 336 20.14 -9.15 1.36
N GLN A 337 20.96 -8.33 0.69
CA GLN A 337 21.49 -7.08 1.23
C GLN A 337 20.71 -5.85 0.77
N ARG A 338 19.68 -6.02 -0.08
CA ARG A 338 18.89 -4.91 -0.63
C ARG A 338 17.39 -5.03 -0.38
N ASN A 339 16.90 -6.24 -0.10
CA ASN A 339 15.50 -6.47 0.19
C ASN A 339 15.34 -7.57 1.24
N ARG A 340 14.09 -7.86 1.63
CA ARG A 340 13.78 -8.84 2.68
C ARG A 340 13.63 -10.27 2.14
N THR A 341 14.31 -10.57 1.03
CA THR A 341 14.41 -11.92 0.46
C THR A 341 15.53 -12.68 1.16
N PHE A 342 15.31 -13.96 1.42
CA PHE A 342 16.32 -14.84 1.96
C PHE A 342 16.22 -16.24 1.35
N LEU A 343 17.37 -16.88 1.24
CA LEU A 343 17.55 -18.26 0.86
C LEU A 343 17.67 -19.08 2.14
N THR A 344 16.91 -20.16 2.24
CA THR A 344 16.96 -21.07 3.38
C THR A 344 16.71 -22.50 2.94
N GLY A 345 17.26 -23.48 3.63
CA GLY A 345 17.00 -24.88 3.31
C GLY A 345 17.71 -25.84 4.23
N ALA A 346 17.42 -27.13 4.05
CA ALA A 346 18.01 -28.21 4.82
C ALA A 346 18.55 -29.29 3.88
N GLY A 347 19.83 -29.63 4.05
CA GLY A 347 20.55 -30.49 3.12
C GLY A 347 20.45 -29.96 1.68
N ARG A 348 19.99 -30.80 0.76
CA ARG A 348 19.89 -30.47 -0.67
C ARG A 348 18.65 -29.64 -1.04
N GLY A 349 17.63 -29.58 -0.18
CA GLY A 349 16.40 -28.85 -0.45
C GLY A 349 16.52 -27.39 -0.04
N LEU A 350 16.50 -26.47 -1.00
CA LEU A 350 16.55 -25.02 -0.77
C LEU A 350 15.24 -24.33 -1.17
N SER A 351 14.98 -23.21 -0.53
CA SER A 351 13.82 -22.35 -0.71
C SER A 351 14.23 -20.89 -0.70
N ILE A 352 13.72 -20.11 -1.65
CA ILE A 352 13.81 -18.65 -1.63
C ILE A 352 12.48 -18.13 -1.10
N ARG A 353 12.54 -17.29 -0.07
CA ARG A 353 11.36 -16.77 0.64
C ARG A 353 11.47 -15.26 0.79
N HIS A 354 10.34 -14.57 0.81
CA HIS A 354 10.29 -13.13 1.05
C HIS A 354 9.57 -12.84 2.37
N SER A 355 10.25 -12.12 3.26
CA SER A 355 9.77 -11.89 4.63
C SER A 355 8.48 -11.07 4.67
N THR A 356 8.38 -9.92 4.01
CA THR A 356 7.18 -9.05 4.12
C THR A 356 5.91 -9.76 3.65
N SER A 357 5.94 -10.35 2.46
CA SER A 357 4.79 -11.03 1.86
C SER A 357 4.52 -12.40 2.49
N GLY A 358 5.50 -12.98 3.20
CA GLY A 358 5.45 -14.34 3.72
C GLY A 358 5.43 -15.41 2.61
N ALA A 359 5.77 -15.02 1.38
CA ALA A 359 5.64 -15.88 0.21
C ALA A 359 6.88 -16.75 0.04
N VAL A 360 6.65 -18.03 -0.26
CA VAL A 360 7.67 -18.91 -0.83
C VAL A 360 7.78 -18.58 -2.32
N ARG A 361 8.93 -18.05 -2.72
CA ARG A 361 9.18 -17.58 -4.09
C ARG A 361 9.67 -18.70 -4.99
N TRP A 362 10.46 -19.62 -4.44
CA TRP A 362 10.96 -20.81 -5.13
C TRP A 362 11.29 -21.91 -4.13
N GLU A 363 11.13 -23.16 -4.54
CA GLU A 363 11.60 -24.35 -3.83
C GLU A 363 12.21 -25.32 -4.84
N GLY A 364 13.35 -25.91 -4.50
CA GLY A 364 14.01 -26.89 -5.36
C GLY A 364 15.15 -27.60 -4.68
N THR A 365 15.58 -28.70 -5.30
CA THR A 365 16.69 -29.54 -4.81
C THR A 365 17.95 -29.26 -5.60
N LEU A 366 19.06 -29.04 -4.89
CA LEU A 366 20.36 -28.86 -5.51
C LEU A 366 21.04 -30.19 -5.85
N ASP A 367 21.92 -30.11 -6.83
CA ASP A 367 22.79 -31.22 -7.23
C ASP A 367 23.97 -31.46 -6.26
N ILE A 368 24.25 -30.52 -5.37
CA ILE A 368 25.25 -30.62 -4.29
C ILE A 368 24.56 -30.62 -2.93
N ASP A 369 25.26 -31.07 -1.90
CA ASP A 369 24.86 -30.91 -0.50
C ASP A 369 25.56 -29.67 0.10
N PRO A 370 24.88 -28.51 0.17
CA PRO A 370 25.49 -27.27 0.60
C PRO A 370 25.74 -27.23 2.11
N VAL A 371 26.94 -26.81 2.49
CA VAL A 371 27.28 -26.46 3.88
C VAL A 371 27.06 -24.97 4.15
N THR A 372 27.26 -24.14 3.12
CA THR A 372 27.06 -22.69 3.19
C THR A 372 26.55 -22.16 1.86
N ALA A 373 25.89 -21.01 1.90
CA ALA A 373 25.47 -20.28 0.71
C ALA A 373 25.59 -18.77 0.93
N VAL A 374 25.70 -18.04 -0.17
CA VAL A 374 25.65 -16.59 -0.18
C VAL A 374 24.72 -16.12 -1.29
N LEU A 375 23.93 -15.07 -1.00
CA LEU A 375 23.21 -14.29 -1.99
C LEU A 375 24.05 -13.07 -2.38
N ASP A 376 24.10 -12.74 -3.66
CA ASP A 376 24.66 -11.47 -4.09
C ASP A 376 23.82 -10.28 -3.57
N ALA A 377 24.42 -9.10 -3.55
CA ALA A 377 23.76 -7.93 -2.97
C ALA A 377 22.42 -7.61 -3.66
N LYS A 378 22.31 -7.89 -4.96
CA LYS A 378 21.08 -7.69 -5.75
C LYS A 378 20.03 -8.79 -5.58
N GLY A 379 20.39 -9.97 -5.09
CA GLY A 379 19.52 -11.14 -5.06
C GLY A 379 19.26 -11.73 -6.45
N GLU A 380 20.13 -11.47 -7.42
CA GLU A 380 20.07 -12.01 -8.79
C GLU A 380 20.82 -13.34 -8.92
N HIS A 381 21.71 -13.65 -7.98
CA HIS A 381 22.47 -14.89 -7.96
C HIS A 381 22.65 -15.40 -6.54
N PHE A 382 22.77 -16.72 -6.41
CA PHE A 382 23.32 -17.32 -5.20
C PHE A 382 24.40 -18.33 -5.54
N ILE A 383 25.33 -18.50 -4.60
CA ILE A 383 26.38 -19.49 -4.68
C ILE A 383 26.22 -20.40 -3.47
N ALA A 384 26.16 -21.70 -3.74
CA ALA A 384 26.09 -22.74 -2.72
C ALA A 384 27.38 -23.56 -2.77
N ALA A 385 28.01 -23.78 -1.61
CA ALA A 385 29.28 -24.50 -1.50
C ALA A 385 29.14 -25.75 -0.60
N ALA A 386 29.75 -26.85 -1.04
CA ALA A 386 29.78 -28.12 -0.33
C ALA A 386 31.08 -28.30 0.48
N ALA A 387 31.09 -29.29 1.37
CA ALA A 387 32.21 -29.59 2.26
C ALA A 387 33.51 -29.98 1.52
N ASP A 388 33.39 -30.49 0.29
CA ASP A 388 34.53 -30.89 -0.56
C ASP A 388 35.19 -29.72 -1.29
N GLY A 389 34.69 -28.49 -1.10
CA GLY A 389 35.16 -27.29 -1.77
C GLY A 389 34.62 -27.10 -3.19
N THR A 390 33.65 -27.92 -3.61
CA THR A 390 32.87 -27.65 -4.82
C THR A 390 31.80 -26.61 -4.52
N ALA A 391 31.65 -25.63 -5.41
CA ALA A 391 30.61 -24.62 -5.34
C ALA A 391 29.84 -24.55 -6.66
N ARG A 392 28.54 -24.26 -6.57
CA ARG A 392 27.68 -24.04 -7.73
C ARG A 392 27.05 -22.66 -7.64
N ARG A 393 27.07 -21.95 -8.77
CA ARG A 393 26.38 -20.68 -8.94
C ARG A 393 25.04 -20.93 -9.62
N TYR A 394 24.01 -20.24 -9.14
CA TYR A 394 22.68 -20.23 -9.71
C TYR A 394 22.24 -18.79 -9.94
N SER A 395 21.51 -18.55 -11.03
CA SER A 395 20.86 -17.28 -11.32
C SER A 395 19.41 -17.34 -10.85
N ILE A 396 18.97 -16.25 -10.22
CA ILE A 396 17.62 -16.02 -9.73
C ILE A 396 16.99 -14.93 -10.60
N HIS A 397 15.85 -15.22 -11.22
CA HIS A 397 15.01 -14.23 -11.85
C HIS A 397 13.72 -14.06 -11.04
N ASP A 398 13.72 -13.08 -10.15
CA ASP A 398 12.54 -12.66 -9.38
C ASP A 398 12.47 -11.12 -9.33
N PRO A 399 11.88 -10.47 -10.34
CA PRO A 399 11.86 -9.00 -10.39
C PRO A 399 10.91 -8.37 -9.35
N HIS A 400 9.99 -9.15 -8.76
CA HIS A 400 8.92 -8.63 -7.89
C HIS A 400 8.69 -9.51 -6.64
N PRO A 401 9.70 -9.73 -5.78
CA PRO A 401 9.60 -10.65 -4.64
C PRO A 401 8.59 -10.20 -3.57
N GLU A 402 8.38 -8.90 -3.43
CA GLU A 402 7.39 -8.31 -2.51
C GLU A 402 5.95 -8.39 -3.01
N ALA A 403 5.73 -8.74 -4.27
CA ALA A 403 4.40 -8.85 -4.88
C ALA A 403 3.74 -10.21 -4.63
N GLY A 404 2.40 -10.20 -4.58
CA GLY A 404 1.60 -11.42 -4.51
C GLY A 404 0.18 -11.17 -3.99
N TRP A 405 -0.66 -12.20 -4.08
CA TRP A 405 -2.07 -12.13 -3.64
C TRP A 405 -2.23 -11.65 -2.20
N ARG A 406 -1.41 -12.18 -1.28
CA ARG A 406 -1.44 -11.77 0.13
C ARG A 406 -0.97 -10.33 0.33
N ALA A 407 0.00 -9.85 -0.45
CA ALA A 407 0.50 -8.48 -0.35
C ALA A 407 -0.54 -7.44 -0.81
N PHE A 408 -1.29 -7.75 -1.87
CA PHE A 408 -2.27 -6.81 -2.45
C PHE A 408 -3.63 -6.85 -1.76
N PHE A 409 -4.09 -8.02 -1.31
CA PHE A 409 -5.47 -8.21 -0.81
C PHE A 409 -5.55 -8.80 0.59
N GLY A 410 -4.44 -9.28 1.17
CA GLY A 410 -4.39 -9.83 2.52
C GLY A 410 -3.88 -8.82 3.54
N LYS A 411 -4.10 -9.12 4.83
CA LYS A 411 -3.43 -8.40 5.91
C LYS A 411 -1.97 -8.85 5.99
N VAL A 412 -1.08 -7.87 6.02
CA VAL A 412 0.36 -8.10 6.13
C VAL A 412 0.85 -7.52 7.44
N TRP A 413 1.69 -8.29 8.13
CA TRP A 413 2.37 -7.83 9.33
C TRP A 413 3.69 -7.18 8.93
N TYR A 414 3.69 -5.85 8.92
CA TYR A 414 4.84 -5.01 8.60
C TYR A 414 5.72 -4.80 9.84
N GLU A 415 7.01 -4.55 9.62
CA GLU A 415 7.97 -4.31 10.69
C GLU A 415 7.58 -3.08 11.53
N GLY A 416 7.76 -3.19 12.85
CA GLY A 416 7.36 -2.14 13.80
C GLY A 416 5.85 -2.08 14.13
N GLY A 417 5.00 -2.71 13.32
CA GLY A 417 3.54 -2.73 13.50
C GLY A 417 3.08 -3.72 14.57
N ALA A 418 2.07 -3.36 15.37
CA ALA A 418 1.54 -4.21 16.43
C ALA A 418 0.74 -5.42 15.93
N GLU A 419 0.14 -5.29 14.75
CA GLU A 419 -0.77 -6.29 14.19
C GLU A 419 -0.72 -6.30 12.65
N PRO A 420 -1.24 -7.36 12.00
CA PRO A 420 -1.42 -7.38 10.55
C PRO A 420 -2.46 -6.35 10.09
N VAL A 421 -2.09 -5.49 9.15
CA VAL A 421 -2.95 -4.39 8.65
C VAL A 421 -3.04 -4.35 7.13
N TYR A 422 -4.09 -3.70 6.63
CA TYR A 422 -4.17 -3.25 5.24
C TYR A 422 -3.57 -1.86 5.15
N GLN A 423 -2.43 -1.73 4.50
CA GLN A 423 -1.75 -0.44 4.40
C GLN A 423 -1.18 -0.24 2.99
N TRP A 424 -1.40 0.97 2.47
CA TRP A 424 -0.76 1.45 1.25
C TRP A 424 0.29 2.50 1.62
N GLN A 425 1.53 2.25 1.23
CA GLN A 425 2.66 3.16 1.34
C GLN A 425 3.74 2.67 0.37
N SER A 426 3.80 3.27 -0.80
CA SER A 426 4.68 2.86 -1.91
C SER A 426 6.12 3.32 -1.75
N THR A 427 6.37 4.40 -1.02
CA THR A 427 7.69 5.01 -0.84
C THR A 427 8.00 5.33 0.62
N GLY A 428 9.29 5.42 0.95
CA GLY A 428 9.79 5.79 2.26
C GLY A 428 11.08 6.59 2.17
N GLY A 429 11.50 7.16 3.30
CA GLY A 429 12.68 8.03 3.38
C GLY A 429 14.00 7.32 3.68
N SER A 430 14.03 5.99 3.70
CA SER A 430 15.22 5.19 3.99
C SER A 430 15.41 4.08 2.97
N ASP A 431 16.66 3.63 2.78
CA ASP A 431 17.02 2.58 1.81
C ASP A 431 16.50 1.19 2.24
N ASP A 432 16.26 0.99 3.54
CA ASP A 432 15.68 -0.23 4.12
C ASP A 432 14.16 -0.23 4.16
N PHE A 433 13.51 0.74 3.51
CA PHE A 433 12.06 0.91 3.54
C PHE A 433 11.31 -0.37 3.12
N GLU A 434 10.26 -0.70 3.89
CA GLU A 434 9.36 -1.81 3.59
C GLU A 434 8.12 -1.30 2.82
N PRO A 435 8.01 -1.59 1.50
CA PRO A 435 6.87 -1.16 0.71
C PRO A 435 5.59 -1.85 1.15
N LYS A 436 4.51 -1.07 1.28
CA LYS A 436 3.19 -1.54 1.70
C LYS A 436 2.25 -1.39 0.51
N LEU A 437 1.87 -2.51 -0.10
CA LEU A 437 1.22 -2.52 -1.42
C LEU A 437 -0.25 -2.93 -1.37
N SER A 438 -0.89 -2.91 -0.20
CA SER A 438 -2.28 -3.36 -0.07
C SER A 438 -3.24 -2.43 -0.83
N LEU A 439 -4.02 -2.98 -1.77
CA LEU A 439 -5.03 -2.25 -2.54
C LEU A 439 -6.35 -2.10 -1.80
N ILE A 440 -6.57 -2.85 -0.71
CA ILE A 440 -7.82 -2.84 0.07
C ILE A 440 -8.23 -1.43 0.55
N PRO A 441 -7.34 -0.61 1.16
CA PRO A 441 -7.73 0.74 1.57
C PRO A 441 -8.11 1.64 0.39
N LEU A 442 -7.53 1.41 -0.79
CA LEU A 442 -7.83 2.16 -2.01
C LEU A 442 -9.19 1.78 -2.60
N ILE A 443 -9.49 0.47 -2.65
CA ILE A 443 -10.82 -0.06 -3.02
C ILE A 443 -11.87 0.49 -2.07
N PHE A 444 -11.59 0.42 -0.77
CA PHE A 444 -12.47 0.92 0.27
C PHE A 444 -12.69 2.43 0.12
N GLY A 445 -11.64 3.21 -0.09
CA GLY A 445 -11.75 4.64 -0.36
C GLY A 445 -12.62 4.96 -1.57
N SER A 446 -12.46 4.23 -2.68
CA SER A 446 -13.33 4.38 -3.87
C SER A 446 -14.81 4.11 -3.57
N LEU A 447 -15.11 3.06 -2.80
CA LEU A 447 -16.48 2.73 -2.39
C LEU A 447 -17.04 3.76 -1.40
N LYS A 448 -16.25 4.13 -0.39
CA LYS A 448 -16.60 5.14 0.63
C LYS A 448 -16.95 6.48 0.00
N GLY A 449 -16.08 6.98 -0.88
CA GLY A 449 -16.29 8.25 -1.57
C GLY A 449 -17.53 8.25 -2.46
N THR A 450 -17.73 7.16 -3.22
CA THR A 450 -18.92 6.98 -4.05
C THR A 450 -20.19 6.93 -3.20
N ALA A 451 -20.18 6.19 -2.09
CA ALA A 451 -21.33 6.05 -1.21
C ALA A 451 -21.76 7.41 -0.62
N TYR A 452 -20.83 8.21 -0.10
CA TYR A 452 -21.16 9.53 0.43
C TYR A 452 -21.62 10.50 -0.67
N ALA A 453 -20.99 10.50 -1.84
CA ALA A 453 -21.43 11.33 -2.96
C ALA A 453 -22.87 11.03 -3.38
N LEU A 454 -23.25 9.75 -3.43
CA LEU A 454 -24.60 9.31 -3.79
C LEU A 454 -25.62 9.55 -2.68
N LEU A 455 -25.22 9.41 -1.42
CA LEU A 455 -26.07 9.74 -0.27
C LEU A 455 -26.56 11.20 -0.34
N PHE A 456 -25.70 12.12 -0.76
CA PHE A 456 -26.07 13.53 -0.94
C PHE A 456 -26.80 13.79 -2.27
N SER A 457 -26.28 13.26 -3.39
CA SER A 457 -26.80 13.62 -4.71
C SER A 457 -28.14 12.96 -5.07
N ILE A 458 -28.36 11.70 -4.68
CA ILE A 458 -29.57 10.97 -5.10
C ILE A 458 -30.85 11.62 -4.56
N PRO A 459 -31.00 11.88 -3.24
CA PRO A 459 -32.24 12.46 -2.73
C PRO A 459 -32.50 13.84 -3.35
N ILE A 460 -31.47 14.68 -3.44
CA ILE A 460 -31.59 16.04 -3.96
C ILE A 460 -31.96 16.02 -5.44
N ALA A 461 -31.23 15.27 -6.27
CA ALA A 461 -31.44 15.23 -7.71
C ALA A 461 -32.78 14.60 -8.08
N LEU A 462 -33.18 13.50 -7.43
CA LEU A 462 -34.46 12.84 -7.71
C LEU A 462 -35.65 13.68 -7.26
N LEU A 463 -35.62 14.24 -6.05
CA LEU A 463 -36.69 15.10 -5.57
C LEU A 463 -36.81 16.36 -6.42
N ALA A 464 -35.68 16.95 -6.84
CA ALA A 464 -35.68 18.08 -7.77
C ALA A 464 -36.25 17.69 -9.14
N ALA A 465 -35.90 16.52 -9.68
CA ALA A 465 -36.41 16.03 -10.97
C ALA A 465 -37.93 15.79 -10.92
N VAL A 466 -38.42 15.14 -9.85
CA VAL A 466 -39.86 14.93 -9.61
C VAL A 466 -40.57 16.27 -9.47
N PHE A 467 -40.02 17.20 -8.69
CA PHE A 467 -40.60 18.53 -8.51
C PHE A 467 -40.66 19.31 -9.84
N SER A 468 -39.57 19.31 -10.61
CA SER A 468 -39.48 19.95 -11.92
C SER A 468 -40.46 19.36 -12.95
N ALA A 469 -40.55 18.03 -13.03
CA ALA A 469 -41.39 17.36 -14.02
C ALA A 469 -42.89 17.45 -13.68
N ALA A 470 -43.26 17.35 -12.40
CA ALA A 470 -44.64 17.16 -12.00
C ALA A 470 -45.30 18.38 -11.35
N PHE A 471 -44.54 19.32 -10.77
CA PHE A 471 -45.06 20.42 -9.93
C PHE A 471 -44.75 21.82 -10.48
N LEU A 472 -43.56 22.02 -11.04
CA LEU A 472 -43.05 23.33 -11.45
C LEU A 472 -43.77 23.92 -12.68
N PRO A 473 -44.07 25.24 -12.72
CA PRO A 473 -44.61 25.91 -13.90
C PRO A 473 -43.66 25.84 -15.10
N HIS A 474 -44.23 25.86 -16.32
CA HIS A 474 -43.48 25.66 -17.56
C HIS A 474 -42.43 26.77 -17.79
N GLU A 475 -42.71 28.00 -17.37
CA GLU A 475 -41.83 29.16 -17.52
C GLU A 475 -40.55 29.00 -16.70
N ILE A 476 -40.66 28.52 -15.46
CA ILE A 476 -39.50 28.32 -14.58
C ILE A 476 -38.71 27.10 -15.03
N LYS A 477 -39.39 26.05 -15.50
CA LYS A 477 -38.75 24.85 -16.05
C LYS A 477 -37.81 25.16 -17.21
N ARG A 478 -38.15 26.14 -18.07
CA ARG A 478 -37.28 26.61 -19.18
C ARG A 478 -35.95 27.18 -18.70
N VAL A 479 -35.84 27.60 -17.45
CA VAL A 479 -34.60 28.13 -16.84
C VAL A 479 -33.86 27.06 -16.05
N VAL A 480 -34.58 26.29 -15.22
CA VAL A 480 -33.96 25.29 -14.32
C VAL A 480 -33.16 24.25 -15.09
N LYS A 481 -33.72 23.71 -16.18
CA LYS A 481 -33.05 22.63 -16.93
C LYS A 481 -31.73 23.08 -17.57
N PRO A 482 -31.67 24.18 -18.35
CA PRO A 482 -30.40 24.71 -18.86
C PRO A 482 -29.38 25.04 -17.77
N VAL A 483 -29.81 25.59 -16.62
CA VAL A 483 -28.89 25.88 -15.50
C VAL A 483 -28.25 24.60 -14.97
N MET A 484 -29.02 23.52 -14.82
CA MET A 484 -28.49 22.22 -14.38
C MET A 484 -27.52 21.64 -15.41
N GLU A 485 -27.82 21.75 -16.71
CA GLU A 485 -26.91 21.31 -17.78
C GLU A 485 -25.60 22.12 -17.78
N ILE A 486 -25.66 23.44 -17.62
CA ILE A 486 -24.47 24.29 -17.46
C ILE A 486 -23.67 23.90 -16.22
N MET A 487 -24.34 23.58 -15.11
CA MET A 487 -23.66 23.16 -13.87
C MET A 487 -22.84 21.88 -14.06
N SER A 488 -23.25 20.99 -14.98
CA SER A 488 -22.48 19.78 -15.33
C SER A 488 -21.18 20.06 -16.11
N SER A 489 -21.09 21.23 -16.75
CA SER A 489 -19.92 21.62 -17.56
C SER A 489 -18.75 22.16 -16.74
N LEU A 490 -18.95 22.38 -15.43
CA LEU A 490 -17.91 22.89 -14.53
C LEU A 490 -16.71 21.91 -14.46
N PRO A 491 -15.47 22.38 -14.71
CA PRO A 491 -14.29 21.53 -14.63
C PRO A 491 -14.11 20.93 -13.24
N SER A 492 -13.95 19.61 -13.14
CA SER A 492 -13.88 18.94 -11.84
C SER A 492 -12.64 19.33 -11.03
N VAL A 493 -11.55 19.73 -11.69
CA VAL A 493 -10.36 20.31 -11.04
C VAL A 493 -10.71 21.59 -10.27
N VAL A 494 -11.54 22.47 -10.84
CA VAL A 494 -11.96 23.71 -10.18
C VAL A 494 -12.82 23.40 -8.96
N LEU A 495 -13.73 22.42 -9.08
CA LEU A 495 -14.53 21.95 -7.95
C LEU A 495 -13.66 21.32 -6.85
N GLY A 496 -12.67 20.51 -7.21
CA GLY A 496 -11.71 19.93 -6.26
C GLY A 496 -10.92 21.01 -5.52
N PHE A 497 -10.46 22.04 -6.22
CA PHE A 497 -9.75 23.17 -5.64
C PHE A 497 -10.64 23.95 -4.65
N LEU A 498 -11.88 24.25 -5.03
CA LEU A 498 -12.88 24.89 -4.15
C LEU A 498 -13.20 24.01 -2.93
N ALA A 499 -13.25 22.69 -3.11
CA ALA A 499 -13.46 21.75 -2.01
C ALA A 499 -12.36 21.89 -0.94
N GLY A 500 -11.10 21.83 -1.37
CA GLY A 500 -9.95 21.79 -0.46
C GLY A 500 -9.58 23.13 0.16
N LEU A 501 -9.75 24.25 -0.55
CA LEU A 501 -9.29 25.57 -0.10
C LEU A 501 -10.39 26.47 0.46
N TRP A 502 -11.64 26.26 0.06
CA TRP A 502 -12.75 27.10 0.50
C TRP A 502 -13.76 26.33 1.35
N LEU A 503 -14.24 25.17 0.88
CA LEU A 503 -15.28 24.44 1.59
C LEU A 503 -14.74 23.72 2.84
N ALA A 504 -13.58 23.05 2.75
CA ALA A 504 -13.02 22.29 3.86
C ALA A 504 -12.76 23.15 5.11
N PRO A 505 -12.12 24.33 5.02
CA PRO A 505 -11.93 25.21 6.20
C PRO A 505 -13.25 25.71 6.81
N ILE A 506 -14.27 25.94 5.97
CA ILE A 506 -15.59 26.37 6.44
C ILE A 506 -16.28 25.23 7.18
N LEU A 507 -16.37 24.04 6.58
CA LEU A 507 -17.04 22.88 7.18
C LEU A 507 -16.34 22.42 8.45
N GLU A 508 -15.01 22.49 8.50
CA GLU A 508 -14.21 22.13 9.67
C GLU A 508 -14.68 22.85 10.94
N THR A 509 -14.97 24.15 10.86
CA THR A 509 -15.37 24.98 12.02
C THR A 509 -16.88 25.09 12.20
N ARG A 510 -17.67 24.44 11.34
CA ARG A 510 -19.13 24.61 11.27
C ARG A 510 -19.88 23.29 11.17
N VAL A 511 -19.30 22.18 11.64
CA VAL A 511 -19.97 20.88 11.62
C VAL A 511 -21.33 20.91 12.35
N PRO A 512 -21.47 21.48 13.56
CA PRO A 512 -22.78 21.58 14.22
C PRO A 512 -23.79 22.42 13.42
N SER A 513 -23.36 23.51 12.77
CA SER A 513 -24.21 24.31 11.88
C SER A 513 -24.78 23.49 10.74
N VAL A 514 -23.96 22.64 10.11
CA VAL A 514 -24.36 21.78 8.98
C VAL A 514 -25.36 20.71 9.43
N MET A 515 -25.13 20.09 10.60
CA MET A 515 -26.09 19.15 11.20
C MET A 515 -27.44 19.81 11.46
N MET A 516 -27.43 21.04 12.01
CA MET A 516 -28.65 21.80 12.24
C MET A 516 -29.37 22.18 10.96
N MET A 517 -28.66 22.59 9.92
CA MET A 517 -29.28 22.88 8.62
C MET A 517 -29.93 21.63 8.02
N THR A 518 -29.26 20.47 8.11
CA THR A 518 -29.77 19.20 7.59
C THR A 518 -31.06 18.77 8.29
N LEU A 519 -31.24 19.15 9.56
CA LEU A 519 -32.46 18.88 10.33
C LEU A 519 -33.54 19.97 10.12
N LEU A 520 -33.18 21.24 10.24
CA LEU A 520 -34.13 22.35 10.26
C LEU A 520 -34.72 22.65 8.90
N VAL A 521 -33.98 22.48 7.80
CA VAL A 521 -34.49 22.79 6.46
C VAL A 521 -35.65 21.85 6.07
N PRO A 522 -35.56 20.52 6.20
CA PRO A 522 -36.70 19.64 5.97
C PRO A 522 -37.86 19.90 6.93
N LEU A 523 -37.61 20.16 8.22
CA LEU A 523 -38.66 20.47 9.18
C LEU A 523 -39.39 21.77 8.85
N ALA A 524 -38.66 22.80 8.41
CA ALA A 524 -39.24 24.05 7.95
C ALA A 524 -40.05 23.86 6.66
N ALA A 525 -39.62 23.00 5.74
CA ALA A 525 -40.38 22.65 4.55
C ALA A 525 -41.73 22.01 4.92
N LEU A 526 -41.72 21.03 5.83
CA LEU A 526 -42.92 20.36 6.33
C LEU A 526 -43.84 21.34 7.08
N GLY A 527 -43.26 22.18 7.94
CA GLY A 527 -43.98 23.21 8.69
C GLY A 527 -44.62 24.26 7.79
N ALA A 528 -43.89 24.75 6.79
CA ALA A 528 -44.41 25.69 5.79
C ALA A 528 -45.53 25.08 4.95
N GLY A 529 -45.38 23.81 4.52
CA GLY A 529 -46.42 23.08 3.80
C GLY A 529 -47.69 22.89 4.65
N TYR A 530 -47.53 22.51 5.92
CA TYR A 530 -48.63 22.37 6.86
C TYR A 530 -49.35 23.70 7.13
N ALA A 531 -48.59 24.78 7.33
CA ALA A 531 -49.14 26.12 7.50
C ALA A 531 -49.90 26.58 6.24
N TRP A 532 -49.35 26.30 5.05
CA TRP A 532 -50.00 26.62 3.77
C TRP A 532 -51.36 25.94 3.63
N CYS A 533 -51.47 24.66 3.97
CA CYS A 533 -52.73 23.92 3.93
C CYS A 533 -53.81 24.49 4.88
N ARG A 534 -53.40 25.14 5.97
CA ARG A 534 -54.28 25.76 6.97
C ARG A 534 -54.76 27.17 6.59
N LEU A 535 -54.15 27.81 5.59
CA LEU A 535 -54.54 29.17 5.21
C LEU A 535 -55.93 29.24 4.54
N PRO A 536 -56.68 30.34 4.76
CA PRO A 536 -57.97 30.57 4.11
C PRO A 536 -57.85 30.46 2.58
N ILE A 537 -58.85 29.84 1.94
CA ILE A 537 -58.87 29.61 0.49
C ILE A 537 -58.72 30.93 -0.28
N GLY A 538 -59.32 32.02 0.20
CA GLY A 538 -59.20 33.35 -0.42
C GLY A 538 -57.78 33.92 -0.45
N PHE A 539 -56.89 33.49 0.47
CA PHE A 539 -55.48 33.87 0.45
C PHE A 539 -54.67 32.99 -0.51
N ARG A 540 -54.92 31.68 -0.50
CA ARG A 540 -54.27 30.72 -1.41
C ARG A 540 -54.58 31.01 -2.89
N ASN A 541 -55.82 31.42 -3.18
CA ASN A 541 -56.25 31.76 -4.54
C ASN A 541 -55.58 33.03 -5.12
N ARG A 542 -54.87 33.82 -4.30
CA ARG A 542 -54.08 34.98 -4.80
C ARG A 542 -52.80 34.54 -5.51
N PHE A 543 -52.35 33.32 -5.28
CA PHE A 543 -51.14 32.77 -5.88
C PHE A 543 -51.51 31.86 -7.04
N ALA A 544 -50.80 32.00 -8.16
CA ALA A 544 -51.00 31.13 -9.31
C ALA A 544 -50.66 29.68 -8.94
N TYR A 545 -51.40 28.74 -9.51
CA TYR A 545 -51.18 27.32 -9.28
C TYR A 545 -49.75 26.92 -9.71
N GLY A 546 -48.97 26.30 -8.81
CA GLY A 546 -47.56 25.98 -9.06
C GLY A 546 -46.56 27.06 -8.59
N SER A 547 -47.00 28.20 -8.05
CA SER A 547 -46.11 29.24 -7.49
C SER A 547 -45.80 29.07 -5.99
N GLU A 548 -46.23 27.95 -5.38
CA GLU A 548 -46.05 27.69 -3.94
C GLU A 548 -44.57 27.67 -3.51
N TRP A 549 -43.66 27.34 -4.43
CA TRP A 549 -42.22 27.39 -4.18
C TRP A 549 -41.72 28.78 -3.78
N MET A 550 -42.31 29.86 -4.29
CA MET A 550 -41.93 31.23 -3.97
C MET A 550 -42.17 31.57 -2.50
N ILE A 551 -43.16 30.90 -1.90
CA ILE A 551 -43.51 31.07 -0.50
C ILE A 551 -42.62 30.20 0.35
N VAL A 552 -42.40 28.94 -0.05
CA VAL A 552 -41.59 27.99 0.73
C VAL A 552 -40.10 28.38 0.77
N VAL A 553 -39.52 28.85 -0.34
CA VAL A 553 -38.07 29.15 -0.43
C VAL A 553 -37.58 30.15 0.63
N PRO A 554 -38.24 31.30 0.88
CA PRO A 554 -37.86 32.19 1.98
C PRO A 554 -37.84 31.52 3.36
N PHE A 555 -38.79 30.62 3.66
CA PHE A 555 -38.77 29.87 4.93
C PHE A 555 -37.61 28.89 4.99
N LEU A 556 -37.27 28.22 3.88
CA LEU A 556 -36.10 27.33 3.82
C LEU A 556 -34.80 28.11 4.00
N ALA A 557 -34.67 29.28 3.35
CA ALA A 557 -33.51 30.15 3.50
C ALA A 557 -33.38 30.66 4.94
N LEU A 558 -34.49 31.06 5.56
CA LEU A 558 -34.51 31.48 6.96
C LEU A 558 -34.14 30.32 7.90
N ALA A 559 -34.69 29.11 7.68
CA ALA A 559 -34.35 27.93 8.46
C ALA A 559 -32.87 27.54 8.32
N GLY A 560 -32.31 27.65 7.11
CA GLY A 560 -30.89 27.47 6.85
C GLY A 560 -30.03 28.49 7.59
N TRP A 561 -30.42 29.78 7.54
CA TRP A 561 -29.73 30.84 8.27
C TRP A 561 -29.80 30.66 9.80
N ILE A 562 -30.96 30.26 10.32
CA ILE A 562 -31.14 29.92 11.73
C ILE A 562 -30.24 28.72 12.10
N GLY A 563 -30.25 27.64 11.32
CA GLY A 563 -29.39 26.49 11.55
C GLY A 563 -27.89 26.83 11.52
N TRP A 564 -27.49 27.68 10.58
CA TRP A 564 -26.11 28.18 10.50
C TRP A 564 -25.70 28.96 11.75
N SER A 565 -26.61 29.81 12.23
CA SER A 565 -26.40 30.71 13.38
C SER A 565 -26.48 29.99 14.73
N LEU A 566 -27.31 28.94 14.83
CA LEU A 566 -27.45 28.12 16.04
C LEU A 566 -26.28 27.15 16.24
N GLY A 567 -25.55 26.79 15.18
CA GLY A 567 -24.44 25.84 15.28
C GLY A 567 -23.39 26.18 16.36
N PRO A 568 -22.80 27.40 16.36
CA PRO A 568 -21.85 27.80 17.41
C PRO A 568 -22.45 27.85 18.82
N VAL A 569 -23.74 28.15 18.94
CA VAL A 569 -24.46 28.14 20.22
C VAL A 569 -24.61 26.71 20.74
N ILE A 570 -24.90 25.77 19.84
CA ILE A 570 -24.98 24.35 20.19
C ILE A 570 -23.60 23.79 20.51
N GLU A 571 -22.57 24.23 19.78
CA GLU A 571 -21.18 23.85 20.05
C GLU A 571 -20.72 24.27 21.43
N SER A 572 -21.07 25.47 21.88
CA SER A 572 -20.74 25.94 23.23
C SER A 572 -21.49 25.24 24.35
N VAL A 573 -22.63 24.59 24.05
CA VAL A 573 -23.44 23.89 25.05
C VAL A 573 -23.18 22.38 25.08
N LEU A 574 -23.06 21.75 23.91
CA LEU A 574 -23.02 20.28 23.79
C LEU A 574 -21.63 19.71 23.49
N PHE A 575 -20.74 20.49 22.84
CA PHE A 575 -19.47 20.00 22.32
C PHE A 575 -18.27 20.68 23.00
N VAL A 576 -18.20 20.53 24.32
CA VAL A 576 -17.16 21.14 25.16
C VAL A 576 -16.03 20.15 25.42
N TYR A 577 -14.82 20.51 24.99
CA TYR A 577 -13.57 19.80 25.25
C TYR A 577 -12.92 20.32 26.54
N LYS A 578 -12.45 19.41 27.41
CA LYS A 578 -11.67 19.75 28.61
C LYS A 578 -10.20 19.44 28.36
N ASP A 579 -9.39 20.49 28.28
CA ASP A 579 -7.95 20.34 28.13
C ASP A 579 -7.33 19.72 29.38
N VAL A 580 -6.68 18.57 29.21
CA VAL A 580 -6.04 17.80 30.28
C VAL A 580 -4.85 18.56 30.89
N ALA A 581 -4.18 19.42 30.12
CA ALA A 581 -3.01 20.16 30.59
C ALA A 581 -3.37 21.45 31.32
N THR A 582 -4.43 22.15 30.91
CA THR A 582 -4.79 23.48 31.44
C THR A 582 -6.09 23.50 32.25
N GLY A 583 -6.88 22.41 32.23
CA GLY A 583 -8.20 22.34 32.87
C GLY A 583 -9.25 23.25 32.22
N LYS A 584 -8.92 23.92 31.10
CA LYS A 584 -9.81 24.89 30.44
C LYS A 584 -10.84 24.17 29.58
N GLU A 585 -12.08 24.65 29.66
CA GLU A 585 -13.17 24.24 28.78
C GLU A 585 -13.11 25.03 27.47
N ILE A 586 -13.03 24.33 26.35
CA ILE A 586 -12.97 24.88 25.00
C ILE A 586 -14.14 24.28 24.20
N ALA A 587 -15.01 25.13 23.65
CA ALA A 587 -16.08 24.71 22.77
C ALA A 587 -15.54 24.54 21.34
N ASP A 588 -15.17 23.31 20.97
CA ASP A 588 -14.66 22.98 19.64
C ASP A 588 -14.99 21.53 19.32
N PHE A 589 -15.88 21.33 18.34
CA PHE A 589 -16.32 20.01 17.89
C PHE A 589 -15.14 19.14 17.44
N ARG A 590 -14.09 19.75 16.86
CA ARG A 590 -12.93 19.04 16.31
C ARG A 590 -12.06 18.43 17.40
N LEU A 591 -12.00 19.07 18.57
CA LEU A 591 -11.27 18.59 19.74
C LEU A 591 -12.14 17.63 20.56
N TRP A 592 -13.45 17.92 20.64
CA TRP A 592 -14.41 17.07 21.34
C TRP A 592 -14.56 15.69 20.66
N TRP A 593 -14.66 15.65 19.33
CA TRP A 593 -14.96 14.43 18.59
C TRP A 593 -13.96 13.28 18.83
N PRO A 594 -12.63 13.49 18.69
CA PRO A 594 -11.66 12.43 18.96
C PRO A 594 -11.65 11.97 20.41
N GLN A 595 -11.92 12.88 21.36
CA GLN A 595 -11.99 12.53 22.78
C GLN A 595 -13.25 11.71 23.10
N ALA A 596 -14.40 12.09 22.55
CA ALA A 596 -15.69 11.45 22.82
C ALA A 596 -15.88 10.13 22.07
N ALA A 597 -15.49 10.09 20.79
CA ALA A 597 -15.70 8.94 19.92
C ALA A 597 -14.47 8.03 19.80
N GLY A 598 -13.27 8.51 20.15
CA GLY A 598 -12.02 7.79 19.94
C GLY A 598 -11.58 7.73 18.47
N ILE A 599 -12.16 8.56 17.60
CA ILE A 599 -11.95 8.54 16.15
C ILE A 599 -11.40 9.89 15.70
N SER A 600 -10.45 9.89 14.78
CA SER A 600 -9.83 11.11 14.25
C SER A 600 -10.81 12.08 13.58
N PHE A 601 -10.39 13.33 13.47
CA PHE A 601 -11.06 14.37 12.70
C PHE A 601 -10.02 15.04 11.79
N GLU A 602 -10.23 14.98 10.48
CA GLU A 602 -9.37 15.62 9.48
C GLU A 602 -10.13 16.75 8.78
N GLN A 603 -9.45 17.86 8.47
CA GLN A 603 -10.04 19.00 7.76
C GLN A 603 -10.56 18.58 6.38
N ARG A 604 -9.74 17.83 5.62
CA ARG A 604 -10.11 17.26 4.32
C ARG A 604 -10.64 15.86 4.53
N ASN A 605 -11.95 15.70 4.46
CA ASN A 605 -12.62 14.46 4.87
C ASN A 605 -13.74 14.04 3.91
N SER A 606 -14.39 12.94 4.26
CA SER A 606 -15.45 12.32 3.47
C SER A 606 -16.71 13.18 3.37
N LEU A 607 -16.98 14.05 4.36
CA LEU A 607 -18.08 15.01 4.31
C LEU A 607 -17.86 16.05 3.21
N VAL A 608 -16.68 16.68 3.19
CA VAL A 608 -16.30 17.68 2.18
C VAL A 608 -16.43 17.08 0.78
N LEU A 609 -15.91 15.86 0.60
CA LEU A 609 -16.08 15.12 -0.64
C LEU A 609 -17.55 14.88 -0.97
N GLY A 610 -18.35 14.39 -0.03
CA GLY A 610 -19.76 14.08 -0.23
C GLY A 610 -20.54 15.29 -0.77
N PHE A 611 -20.30 16.49 -0.23
CA PHE A 611 -20.89 17.73 -0.72
C PHE A 611 -20.43 18.07 -2.14
N MET A 612 -19.12 18.10 -2.40
CA MET A 612 -18.59 18.58 -3.69
C MET A 612 -18.77 17.58 -4.82
N MET A 613 -18.56 16.29 -4.54
CA MET A 613 -18.86 15.21 -5.48
C MET A 613 -20.37 15.10 -5.70
N GLY A 614 -21.17 15.24 -4.64
CA GLY A 614 -22.62 15.26 -4.75
C GLY A 614 -23.10 16.40 -5.68
N PHE A 615 -22.60 17.62 -5.47
CA PHE A 615 -22.84 18.77 -6.34
C PHE A 615 -22.50 18.48 -7.81
N ALA A 616 -21.35 17.84 -8.07
CA ALA A 616 -20.92 17.49 -9.42
C ALA A 616 -21.74 16.38 -10.08
N VAL A 617 -22.43 15.52 -9.31
CA VAL A 617 -23.23 14.38 -9.81
C VAL A 617 -24.71 14.76 -9.97
N ILE A 618 -25.21 15.71 -9.15
CA ILE A 618 -26.61 16.16 -9.16
C ILE A 618 -27.13 16.49 -10.57
N PRO A 619 -26.44 17.29 -11.43
CA PRO A 619 -26.90 17.59 -12.78
C PRO A 619 -27.20 16.36 -13.63
N VAL A 620 -26.32 15.37 -13.57
CA VAL A 620 -26.39 14.17 -14.40
C VAL A 620 -27.59 13.33 -14.03
N ILE A 621 -27.80 13.10 -12.72
CA ILE A 621 -28.96 12.37 -12.23
C ILE A 621 -30.24 13.17 -12.52
N PHE A 622 -30.25 14.47 -12.24
CA PHE A 622 -31.41 15.34 -12.42
C PHE A 622 -31.88 15.36 -13.87
N THR A 623 -31.01 15.68 -14.84
CA THR A 623 -31.42 15.88 -16.24
C THR A 623 -32.01 14.61 -16.82
N ILE A 624 -31.38 13.45 -16.58
CA ILE A 624 -31.85 12.16 -17.12
C ILE A 624 -33.13 11.71 -16.43
N ALA A 625 -33.24 11.88 -15.10
CA ALA A 625 -34.46 11.55 -14.38
C ALA A 625 -35.64 12.46 -14.77
N GLU A 626 -35.39 13.75 -14.95
CA GLU A 626 -36.37 14.74 -15.41
C GLU A 626 -36.86 14.43 -16.82
N ASP A 627 -35.97 14.06 -17.74
CA ASP A 627 -36.33 13.59 -19.08
C ASP A 627 -37.21 12.33 -19.02
N ALA A 628 -36.84 11.36 -18.21
CA ALA A 628 -37.60 10.12 -18.05
C ALA A 628 -39.02 10.41 -17.52
N LEU A 629 -39.15 11.31 -16.55
CA LEU A 629 -40.43 11.71 -15.95
C LEU A 629 -41.29 12.55 -16.91
N SER A 630 -40.68 13.45 -17.67
CA SER A 630 -41.37 14.34 -18.62
C SER A 630 -41.84 13.62 -19.88
N ASN A 631 -41.20 12.49 -20.23
CA ASN A 631 -41.59 11.66 -21.36
C ASN A 631 -42.70 10.66 -21.05
N VAL A 632 -43.20 10.61 -19.81
CA VAL A 632 -44.38 9.80 -19.47
C VAL A 632 -45.57 10.28 -20.31
N PRO A 633 -46.29 9.37 -21.01
CA PRO A 633 -47.39 9.75 -21.89
C PRO A 633 -48.43 10.61 -21.16
N LYS A 634 -48.72 11.80 -21.70
CA LYS A 634 -49.70 12.73 -21.13
C LYS A 634 -51.11 12.14 -21.04
N SER A 635 -51.43 11.16 -21.89
CA SER A 635 -52.71 10.43 -21.83
C SER A 635 -52.87 9.66 -20.53
N LEU A 636 -51.80 9.04 -20.01
CA LEU A 636 -51.84 8.28 -18.75
C LEU A 636 -52.00 9.22 -17.55
N THR A 637 -51.30 10.34 -17.54
CA THR A 637 -51.40 11.33 -16.45
C THR A 637 -52.75 12.04 -16.47
N ALA A 638 -53.29 12.38 -17.64
CA ALA A 638 -54.63 12.93 -17.80
C ALA A 638 -55.73 11.94 -17.41
N ALA A 639 -55.59 10.66 -17.77
CA ALA A 639 -56.55 9.62 -17.38
C ALA A 639 -56.59 9.43 -15.86
N ALA A 640 -55.44 9.35 -15.20
CA ALA A 640 -55.37 9.27 -13.75
C ALA A 640 -56.01 10.50 -13.06
N ALA A 641 -55.74 11.70 -13.58
CA ALA A 641 -56.36 12.92 -13.08
C ALA A 641 -57.89 12.93 -13.29
N ALA A 642 -58.39 12.41 -14.41
CA ALA A 642 -59.83 12.28 -14.70
C ALA A 642 -60.54 11.29 -13.75
N LEU A 643 -59.81 10.29 -13.23
CA LEU A 643 -60.28 9.38 -12.18
C LEU A 643 -60.25 9.99 -10.77
N GLY A 644 -59.93 11.29 -10.65
CA GLY A 644 -59.89 12.01 -9.38
C GLY A 644 -58.54 11.93 -8.65
N ALA A 645 -57.49 11.38 -9.27
CA ALA A 645 -56.17 11.35 -8.65
C ALA A 645 -55.56 12.77 -8.58
N ASN A 646 -55.07 13.16 -7.41
CA ASN A 646 -54.33 14.41 -7.24
C ASN A 646 -52.90 14.29 -7.82
N ARG A 647 -52.20 15.41 -8.04
CA ARG A 647 -50.84 15.42 -8.64
C ARG A 647 -49.84 14.51 -7.92
N TRP A 648 -49.88 14.48 -6.58
CA TRP A 648 -49.00 13.61 -5.79
C TRP A 648 -49.31 12.13 -6.02
N GLN A 649 -50.61 11.77 -6.06
CA GLN A 649 -51.06 10.42 -6.40
C GLN A 649 -50.62 10.06 -7.83
N VAL A 650 -50.82 10.93 -8.83
CA VAL A 650 -50.38 10.71 -10.22
C VAL A 650 -48.86 10.47 -10.29
N VAL A 651 -48.06 11.22 -9.53
CA VAL A 651 -46.61 11.00 -9.45
C VAL A 651 -46.29 9.60 -8.92
N TRP A 652 -46.91 9.21 -7.81
CA TRP A 652 -46.62 7.94 -7.14
C TRP A 652 -47.16 6.71 -7.87
N THR A 653 -48.34 6.81 -8.49
CA THR A 653 -49.03 5.65 -9.09
C THR A 653 -48.79 5.50 -10.58
N VAL A 654 -48.44 6.58 -11.29
CA VAL A 654 -48.25 6.56 -12.75
C VAL A 654 -46.84 6.99 -13.14
N MET A 655 -46.42 8.21 -12.78
CA MET A 655 -45.16 8.75 -13.31
C MET A 655 -43.93 7.99 -12.83
N LEU A 656 -43.79 7.75 -11.52
CA LEU A 656 -42.64 7.03 -10.95
C LEU A 656 -42.54 5.58 -11.46
N PRO A 657 -43.64 4.77 -11.49
CA PRO A 657 -43.59 3.43 -12.05
C PRO A 657 -43.19 3.41 -13.53
N VAL A 658 -43.79 4.27 -14.36
CA VAL A 658 -43.53 4.33 -15.81
C VAL A 658 -42.10 4.83 -16.10
N ALA A 659 -41.63 5.84 -15.38
CA ALA A 659 -40.29 6.42 -15.55
C ALA A 659 -39.18 5.64 -14.83
N SER A 660 -39.51 4.63 -14.02
CA SER A 660 -38.57 3.91 -13.15
C SER A 660 -37.31 3.40 -13.85
N SER A 661 -37.43 2.86 -15.07
CA SER A 661 -36.27 2.39 -15.84
C SER A 661 -35.36 3.53 -16.27
N GLY A 662 -35.93 4.71 -16.56
CA GLY A 662 -35.17 5.91 -16.89
C GLY A 662 -34.51 6.53 -15.66
N ILE A 663 -35.23 6.61 -14.53
CA ILE A 663 -34.69 7.06 -13.24
C ILE A 663 -33.52 6.16 -12.81
N PHE A 664 -33.69 4.84 -12.90
CA PHE A 664 -32.62 3.91 -12.59
C PHE A 664 -31.40 4.11 -13.49
N SER A 665 -31.61 4.40 -14.79
CA SER A 665 -30.52 4.73 -15.72
C SER A 665 -29.78 6.01 -15.30
N ALA A 666 -30.51 7.03 -14.84
CA ALA A 666 -29.95 8.27 -14.34
C ALA A 666 -29.05 8.02 -13.12
N LEU A 667 -29.51 7.22 -12.16
CA LEU A 667 -28.76 6.83 -10.97
C LEU A 667 -27.49 6.05 -11.33
N MET A 668 -27.58 5.13 -12.30
CA MET A 668 -26.43 4.35 -12.76
C MET A 668 -25.36 5.22 -13.40
N ILE A 669 -25.74 6.18 -14.25
CA ILE A 669 -24.80 7.11 -14.89
C ILE A 669 -24.17 8.03 -13.83
N GLY A 670 -24.95 8.50 -12.85
CA GLY A 670 -24.44 9.26 -11.71
C GLY A 670 -23.44 8.47 -10.86
N PHE A 671 -23.73 7.20 -10.56
CA PHE A 671 -22.82 6.28 -9.87
C PHE A 671 -21.52 6.11 -10.65
N GLY A 672 -21.59 5.82 -11.96
CA GLY A 672 -20.41 5.62 -12.80
C GLY A 672 -19.50 6.86 -12.81
N ARG A 673 -20.10 8.06 -12.87
CA ARG A 673 -19.37 9.34 -12.75
C ARG A 673 -18.71 9.50 -11.38
N ALA A 674 -19.40 9.16 -10.30
CA ALA A 674 -18.85 9.28 -8.93
C ALA A 674 -17.66 8.34 -8.69
N VAL A 675 -17.74 7.09 -9.18
CA VAL A 675 -16.64 6.12 -9.06
C VAL A 675 -15.41 6.53 -9.87
N GLY A 676 -15.64 7.07 -11.07
CA GLY A 676 -14.57 7.49 -11.99
C GLY A 676 -13.96 8.85 -11.67
N GLU A 677 -14.55 9.64 -10.77
CA GLU A 677 -14.02 10.95 -10.45
C GLU A 677 -12.63 10.84 -9.80
N THR A 678 -11.73 11.67 -10.29
CA THR A 678 -10.32 11.62 -9.92
C THR A 678 -9.87 12.92 -9.28
N MET A 679 -10.23 14.07 -9.86
CA MET A 679 -9.66 15.36 -9.45
C MET A 679 -10.28 15.89 -8.16
N ILE A 680 -11.60 15.73 -8.00
CA ILE A 680 -12.26 16.08 -6.73
C ILE A 680 -11.70 15.21 -5.60
N MET A 681 -11.49 13.91 -5.86
CA MET A 681 -10.95 12.97 -4.87
C MET A 681 -9.54 13.38 -4.41
N VAL A 682 -8.62 13.64 -5.34
CA VAL A 682 -7.24 14.06 -5.02
C VAL A 682 -7.20 15.32 -4.17
N MET A 683 -8.09 16.28 -4.39
CA MET A 683 -8.04 17.59 -3.73
C MET A 683 -8.87 17.66 -2.43
N ALA A 684 -9.98 16.92 -2.32
CA ALA A 684 -10.93 17.07 -1.22
C ALA A 684 -10.71 16.11 -0.03
N THR A 685 -10.00 14.99 -0.23
CA THR A 685 -10.06 13.84 0.70
C THR A 685 -8.84 13.64 1.59
N GLY A 686 -7.85 14.53 1.55
CA GLY A 686 -6.62 14.40 2.35
C GLY A 686 -5.67 13.29 1.90
N ASN A 687 -6.08 12.40 0.98
CA ASN A 687 -5.28 11.32 0.40
C ASN A 687 -4.75 10.29 1.42
N THR A 688 -5.50 10.01 2.48
CA THR A 688 -5.13 9.04 3.52
C THR A 688 -5.72 7.64 3.23
N PRO A 689 -4.91 6.60 2.97
CA PRO A 689 -5.41 5.27 2.61
C PRO A 689 -5.84 4.47 3.85
N ILE A 690 -7.03 4.79 4.38
CA ILE A 690 -7.62 4.16 5.57
C ILE A 690 -8.87 3.33 5.22
N THR A 691 -9.26 2.42 6.12
CA THR A 691 -10.40 1.49 5.94
C THR A 691 -11.60 1.79 6.85
N GLU A 692 -11.65 2.97 7.47
CA GLU A 692 -12.71 3.35 8.40
C GLU A 692 -13.87 4.09 7.71
N TRP A 693 -15.12 3.73 8.07
CA TRP A 693 -16.35 4.41 7.64
C TRP A 693 -16.62 5.75 8.34
N ASN A 694 -15.61 6.36 8.97
CA ASN A 694 -15.79 7.67 9.59
C ASN A 694 -15.95 8.77 8.52
N LEU A 695 -17.01 9.56 8.66
CA LEU A 695 -17.34 10.71 7.81
C LEU A 695 -16.30 11.84 7.93
N PHE A 696 -15.65 11.97 9.08
CA PHE A 696 -14.67 13.04 9.36
C PHE A 696 -13.23 12.66 9.07
N ASN A 697 -12.98 11.46 8.55
CA ASN A 697 -11.65 11.07 8.07
C ASN A 697 -11.54 11.22 6.55
N GLY A 698 -10.32 11.40 6.08
CA GLY A 698 -9.96 11.32 4.68
C GLY A 698 -10.12 9.92 4.07
N MET A 699 -9.72 9.82 2.82
CA MET A 699 -9.61 8.57 2.09
C MET A 699 -8.61 8.71 0.93
N ARG A 700 -8.17 7.60 0.36
CA ARG A 700 -7.43 7.56 -0.91
C ARG A 700 -8.18 6.60 -1.83
N THR A 701 -8.62 7.06 -3.00
CA THR A 701 -9.31 6.20 -3.99
C THR A 701 -8.32 5.56 -4.94
N LEU A 702 -8.71 4.46 -5.61
CA LEU A 702 -7.89 3.86 -6.68
C LEU A 702 -7.57 4.88 -7.78
N SER A 703 -8.55 5.67 -8.21
CA SER A 703 -8.39 6.69 -9.26
C SER A 703 -7.38 7.77 -8.85
N ALA A 704 -7.51 8.32 -7.64
CA ALA A 704 -6.60 9.31 -7.10
C ALA A 704 -5.19 8.75 -6.93
N ASN A 705 -5.07 7.50 -6.47
CA ASN A 705 -3.78 6.86 -6.27
C ASN A 705 -3.00 6.67 -7.58
N ILE A 706 -3.68 6.18 -8.62
CA ILE A 706 -3.10 6.02 -9.95
C ILE A 706 -2.68 7.38 -10.51
N ALA A 707 -3.53 8.40 -10.41
CA ALA A 707 -3.24 9.72 -10.97
C ALA A 707 -2.03 10.41 -10.32
N VAL A 708 -1.86 10.22 -9.00
CA VAL A 708 -0.78 10.88 -8.25
C VAL A 708 0.54 10.11 -8.36
N GLU A 709 0.52 8.79 -8.24
CA GLU A 709 1.77 8.00 -8.10
C GLU A 709 2.32 7.47 -9.44
N LEU A 710 1.48 7.30 -10.48
CA LEU A 710 1.93 6.76 -11.76
C LEU A 710 3.00 7.61 -12.46
N PRO A 711 2.92 8.96 -12.45
CA PRO A 711 3.97 9.80 -13.03
C PRO A 711 5.32 9.71 -12.30
N GLU A 712 5.31 9.33 -11.02
CA GLU A 712 6.52 9.27 -10.17
C GLU A 712 7.11 7.84 -10.10
N ALA A 713 6.34 6.83 -10.47
CA ALA A 713 6.75 5.43 -10.40
C ALA A 713 7.75 5.06 -11.51
N PRO A 714 8.94 4.50 -11.17
CA PRO A 714 9.90 4.05 -12.17
C PRO A 714 9.31 2.96 -13.07
N VAL A 715 9.45 3.10 -14.39
CA VAL A 715 8.89 2.16 -15.37
C VAL A 715 9.42 0.75 -15.12
N GLY A 716 8.50 -0.22 -15.06
CA GLY A 716 8.82 -1.63 -14.84
C GLY A 716 9.06 -2.02 -13.38
N SER A 717 9.09 -1.08 -12.44
CA SER A 717 9.17 -1.37 -11.00
C SER A 717 7.92 -2.09 -10.49
N THR A 718 8.04 -2.77 -9.35
CA THR A 718 6.89 -3.40 -8.67
C THR A 718 5.79 -2.37 -8.38
N HIS A 719 6.17 -1.17 -7.95
CA HIS A 719 5.23 -0.08 -7.68
C HIS A 719 4.45 0.33 -8.94
N TYR A 720 5.16 0.58 -10.05
CA TYR A 720 4.55 0.92 -11.35
C TYR A 720 3.54 -0.12 -11.80
N ARG A 721 3.92 -1.39 -11.79
CA ARG A 721 3.02 -2.51 -12.16
C ARG A 721 1.84 -2.65 -11.20
N THR A 722 2.04 -2.37 -9.92
CA THR A 722 0.97 -2.41 -8.90
C THR A 722 -0.08 -1.34 -9.17
N LEU A 723 0.30 -0.17 -9.69
CA LEU A 723 -0.66 0.86 -10.11
C LEU A 723 -1.51 0.40 -11.30
N PHE A 724 -0.93 -0.34 -12.25
CA PHE A 724 -1.71 -1.00 -13.31
C PHE A 724 -2.64 -2.09 -12.77
N LEU A 725 -2.21 -2.85 -11.76
CA LEU A 725 -3.11 -3.78 -11.07
C LEU A 725 -4.27 -3.01 -10.41
N GLY A 726 -4.00 -1.86 -9.79
CA GLY A 726 -5.03 -0.94 -9.29
C GLY A 726 -6.02 -0.51 -10.37
N ALA A 727 -5.55 -0.23 -11.60
CA ALA A 727 -6.40 0.09 -12.73
C ALA A 727 -7.28 -1.09 -13.17
N VAL A 728 -6.73 -2.33 -13.18
CA VAL A 728 -7.51 -3.56 -13.42
C VAL A 728 -8.58 -3.72 -12.36
N VAL A 729 -8.25 -3.51 -11.08
CA VAL A 729 -9.20 -3.60 -9.98
C VAL A 729 -10.30 -2.55 -10.10
N LEU A 730 -9.97 -1.30 -10.44
CA LEU A 730 -10.94 -0.25 -10.68
C LEU A 730 -11.87 -0.59 -11.86
N PHE A 731 -11.30 -1.12 -12.95
CA PHE A 731 -12.08 -1.59 -14.09
C PHE A 731 -13.00 -2.75 -13.70
N ALA A 732 -12.49 -3.76 -12.99
CA ALA A 732 -13.29 -4.90 -12.53
C ALA A 732 -14.43 -4.45 -11.60
N MET A 733 -14.15 -3.54 -10.67
CA MET A 733 -15.14 -2.99 -9.74
C MET A 733 -16.25 -2.23 -10.49
N THR A 734 -15.88 -1.34 -11.42
CA THR A 734 -16.84 -0.59 -12.23
C THR A 734 -17.64 -1.51 -13.15
N PHE A 735 -16.99 -2.50 -13.77
CA PHE A 735 -17.63 -3.49 -14.61
C PHE A 735 -18.66 -4.33 -13.84
N VAL A 736 -18.29 -4.87 -12.67
CA VAL A 736 -19.19 -5.67 -11.83
C VAL A 736 -20.39 -4.83 -11.37
N MET A 737 -20.15 -3.59 -10.92
CA MET A 737 -21.23 -2.71 -10.48
C MET A 737 -22.17 -2.30 -11.63
N ASN A 738 -21.63 -1.94 -12.78
CA ASN A 738 -22.44 -1.60 -13.96
C ASN A 738 -23.22 -2.82 -14.46
N THR A 739 -22.63 -4.01 -14.40
CA THR A 739 -23.31 -5.26 -14.78
C THR A 739 -24.49 -5.55 -13.84
N ILE A 740 -24.27 -5.45 -12.53
CA ILE A 740 -25.34 -5.62 -11.53
C ILE A 740 -26.44 -4.58 -11.75
N ALA A 741 -26.07 -3.33 -12.03
CA ALA A 741 -27.03 -2.27 -12.30
C ALA A 741 -27.86 -2.58 -13.57
N GLU A 742 -27.23 -2.95 -14.68
CA GLU A 742 -27.96 -3.26 -15.91
C GLU A 742 -28.89 -4.48 -15.76
N LEU A 743 -28.47 -5.51 -15.00
CA LEU A 743 -29.34 -6.64 -14.66
C LEU A 743 -30.58 -6.21 -13.86
N LEU A 744 -30.42 -5.30 -12.90
CA LEU A 744 -31.54 -4.72 -12.14
C LEU A 744 -32.45 -3.87 -13.03
N ARG A 745 -31.88 -3.07 -13.93
CA ARG A 745 -32.62 -2.23 -14.88
C ARG A 745 -33.51 -3.07 -15.80
N GLN A 746 -33.00 -4.17 -16.33
CA GLN A 746 -33.76 -5.07 -17.21
C GLN A 746 -34.96 -5.66 -16.48
N ARG A 747 -34.77 -6.12 -15.23
CA ARG A 747 -35.88 -6.61 -14.40
C ARG A 747 -36.95 -5.54 -14.15
N LEU A 748 -36.55 -4.30 -13.88
CA LEU A 748 -37.49 -3.19 -13.68
C LEU A 748 -38.26 -2.85 -14.96
N ARG A 749 -37.57 -2.85 -16.11
CA ARG A 749 -38.20 -2.62 -17.42
C ARG A 749 -39.21 -3.72 -17.74
N ASP A 750 -38.87 -4.98 -17.51
CA ASP A 750 -39.78 -6.10 -17.80
C ASP A 750 -41.01 -6.10 -16.87
N ARG A 751 -40.84 -5.73 -15.60
CA ARG A 751 -41.96 -5.57 -14.65
C ARG A 751 -42.92 -4.45 -15.03
N ASN A 752 -42.42 -3.38 -15.63
CA ASN A 752 -43.17 -2.16 -15.95
C ASN A 752 -43.49 -2.00 -17.45
N LYS A 753 -43.29 -3.06 -18.25
CA LYS A 753 -43.85 -3.13 -19.62
C LYS A 753 -45.37 -3.10 -19.50
N ILE A 754 -45.95 -1.94 -19.76
CA ILE A 754 -47.38 -1.80 -20.01
C ILE A 754 -47.62 -2.45 -21.37
N VAL A 755 -48.42 -3.53 -21.38
CA VAL A 755 -48.90 -4.22 -22.59
C VAL A 755 -49.70 -3.27 -23.46
#